data_AF-A0A9X8N8X3-F1
#
_entry.id   AF-A0A9X8N8X3-F1
#
_cell.length_a   1.000
_cell.length_b   1.000
_cell.length_c   1.000
_cell.angle_alpha   90.00
_cell.angle_beta   90.00
_cell.angle_gamma   90.00
#
_symmetry.space_group_name_H-M   'P 1'
#
loop_
_entity.id
_entity.type
_entity.pdbx_description
1 polymer ?
#
loop_
_entity_poly.entity_id
_entity_poly.type
_entity_poly.pdbx_seq_one_letter_code
_entity_poly.pdbx_strand_id
1 'polypeptide(L)'
;MTDWPADRIPISAMPLPGEALESWIGAYARRLRTTTNGFLHTVGLTGTRMSWMALRINAAERAALARATGVAPEALTAMTLEPFDGLAVSILPGRRRLAGCSPAWRFGGSRSRYCPACLGQNGGRGPLFWRLPWAFCCPLHYCLLLDFCPGCRRWPDSWKARRLGPKAAGTCTRNSLEGASSRPGGREPCAYRLADAPAITLPADGLVLAAHRHIAGLLDPVPENREAVRGELRQLYALAWRIIRGLHTVADRAPEVVHTVLGECGGTLPEVTTTDMRHDAHTTAVGTALARVALHPGHADHDALFAWIVDADRSLLKKQKFNIGLLGSRWLDAGPNLTNRVLSRLDDTGVNLHTRLRYASATPRPRWPSLPAEAIEHRAAMIPAMLWPGWTMRLMPRPTNDRYLRAEAFRRGCSTFLLLPGGPPHLNYERASPLLGNTRVDRDRNSIHKRTYRTNDTTPLATTLAQLAYALDAYGSPIDYARRRTLFTPATIDLDLDAYARLCTHHGWLAGQQARLRLLRWYLLVLLTGESPPPPIDAGPTFAAHCNDLRFRIPPPLRDFLLAQARTHLARHDIDEPVTWEPPVNWVSNVTWPGPDPNDIPPADFRIALARSRTIDEATASLDMGREHIRLYCDITGITTSTPSTAIGKKAHPGKTTRPGKKTHPAAPKSRINRTEPLAPDRLRELYEDQHLSLQRIASLTGRGAPTIRTLLERDGVTLRGRRTLPPRPDITREWLQQEYTHNMRDLTNLARERGVTQHHLTLLARSWNIPIRPPGGHYNAIGHLNLRRPLSEDMRKVVMDAYALDRLRAITHVPGHPTFAAAARHHFTGTDRALRQRVIHIEKAVGFQIIDRTAKPLAPTQRGQEFLHEAAEILEAADKFKEPPGHQAHHST
;
A
#
# COMPACT_ATOMS: atom_id res chain seq x y z
N MET A 1 58.53 43.73 -40.25
CA MET A 1 58.70 42.46 -40.96
C MET A 1 58.60 41.36 -39.91
N THR A 2 57.55 40.55 -39.92
CA THR A 2 57.45 39.40 -39.02
C THR A 2 58.51 38.37 -39.41
N ASP A 3 59.42 38.04 -38.48
CA ASP A 3 60.50 37.07 -38.67
C ASP A 3 59.98 35.78 -39.29
N TRP A 4 60.44 35.47 -40.51
CA TRP A 4 60.14 34.20 -41.17
C TRP A 4 61.11 33.16 -40.62
N PRO A 5 60.65 32.15 -39.83
CA PRO A 5 61.55 31.15 -39.29
C PRO A 5 62.20 30.36 -40.43
N ALA A 6 63.50 30.02 -40.30
CA ALA A 6 64.23 29.25 -41.31
C ALA A 6 63.55 27.92 -41.68
N ASP A 7 62.80 27.34 -40.73
CA ASP A 7 62.10 26.07 -40.88
C ASP A 7 60.72 26.19 -41.56
N ARG A 8 60.26 27.41 -41.89
CA ARG A 8 58.93 27.65 -42.45
C ARG A 8 58.93 27.46 -43.97
N ILE A 9 58.02 26.62 -44.45
CA ILE A 9 57.85 26.34 -45.89
C ILE A 9 57.43 27.62 -46.62
N PRO A 10 58.16 28.07 -47.66
CA PRO A 10 57.86 29.31 -48.39
C PRO A 10 56.49 29.33 -49.08
N ILE A 11 56.03 28.15 -49.53
CA ILE A 11 54.73 27.99 -50.19
C ILE A 11 53.67 27.71 -49.13
N SER A 12 52.83 28.71 -48.83
CA SER A 12 51.72 28.59 -47.87
C SER A 12 50.44 28.02 -48.50
N ALA A 13 49.71 27.23 -47.72
CA ALA A 13 48.30 26.88 -47.96
C ALA A 13 47.53 27.02 -46.65
N MET A 14 46.71 28.06 -46.53
CA MET A 14 45.94 28.30 -45.29
C MET A 14 44.75 27.35 -45.17
N PRO A 15 44.43 26.86 -43.96
CA PRO A 15 43.20 26.11 -43.70
C PRO A 15 41.94 26.89 -44.07
N LEU A 16 40.90 26.21 -44.56
CA LEU A 16 39.55 26.79 -44.66
C LEU A 16 38.87 26.77 -43.28
N PRO A 17 37.87 27.65 -43.04
CA PRO A 17 37.05 27.58 -41.83
C PRO A 17 36.43 26.18 -41.67
N GLY A 18 36.64 25.56 -40.51
CA GLY A 18 36.11 24.23 -40.18
C GLY A 18 36.66 23.08 -41.03
N GLU A 19 37.79 23.25 -41.72
CA GLU A 19 38.36 22.21 -42.58
C GLU A 19 38.84 20.97 -41.80
N ALA A 20 38.76 19.78 -42.41
CA ALA A 20 39.38 18.59 -41.85
C ALA A 20 40.91 18.63 -41.99
N LEU A 21 41.65 18.17 -40.98
CA LEU A 21 43.13 18.13 -41.02
C LEU A 21 43.65 17.35 -42.24
N GLU A 22 42.99 16.25 -42.58
CA GLU A 22 43.36 15.43 -43.74
C GLU A 22 43.10 16.14 -45.08
N SER A 23 42.02 16.92 -45.16
CA SER A 23 41.71 17.76 -46.32
C SER A 23 42.82 18.79 -46.53
N TRP A 24 43.18 19.50 -45.45
CA TRP A 24 44.22 20.52 -45.49
C TRP A 24 45.59 19.95 -45.84
N ILE A 25 46.03 18.87 -45.18
CA ILE A 25 47.30 18.18 -45.48
C ILE A 25 47.31 17.69 -46.93
N GLY A 26 46.20 17.12 -47.41
CA GLY A 26 46.04 16.66 -48.78
C GLY A 26 46.15 17.79 -49.80
N ALA A 27 45.56 18.95 -49.52
CA ALA A 27 45.67 20.13 -50.37
C ALA A 27 47.09 20.72 -50.37
N TYR A 28 47.73 20.79 -49.20
CA TYR A 28 49.10 21.27 -49.04
C TYR A 28 50.07 20.38 -49.83
N ALA A 29 49.97 19.06 -49.67
CA ALA A 29 50.82 18.10 -50.39
C ALA A 29 50.67 18.23 -51.91
N ARG A 30 49.44 18.39 -52.42
CA ARG A 30 49.20 18.62 -53.85
C ARG A 30 49.79 19.95 -54.33
N ARG A 31 49.69 21.02 -53.54
CA ARG A 31 50.28 22.33 -53.85
C ARG A 31 51.80 22.25 -53.96
N LEU A 32 52.43 21.48 -53.08
CA LEU A 32 53.88 21.19 -53.12
C LEU A 32 54.27 20.09 -54.13
N ARG A 33 53.31 19.55 -54.89
CA ARG A 33 53.51 18.42 -55.84
C ARG A 33 54.17 17.19 -55.20
N THR A 34 53.85 16.92 -53.93
CA THR A 34 54.35 15.77 -53.16
C THR A 34 53.22 14.86 -52.69
N THR A 35 53.58 13.74 -52.07
CA THR A 35 52.62 12.85 -51.40
C THR A 35 52.33 13.34 -50.00
N THR A 36 51.20 12.92 -49.41
CA THR A 36 50.90 13.23 -48.00
C THR A 36 52.03 12.81 -47.06
N ASN A 37 52.62 11.63 -47.28
CA ASN A 37 53.76 11.17 -46.48
C ASN A 37 55.02 12.00 -46.74
N GLY A 38 55.24 12.45 -47.98
CA GLY A 38 56.35 13.33 -48.33
C GLY A 38 56.27 14.69 -47.65
N PHE A 39 55.06 15.26 -47.58
CA PHE A 39 54.82 16.48 -46.81
C PHE A 39 55.08 16.26 -45.31
N LEU A 40 54.51 15.19 -44.71
CA LEU A 40 54.73 14.87 -43.30
C LEU A 40 56.22 14.63 -42.97
N HIS A 41 56.96 13.98 -43.86
CA HIS A 41 58.40 13.80 -43.72
C HIS A 41 59.14 15.15 -43.73
N THR A 42 58.76 16.07 -44.62
CA THR A 42 59.40 17.40 -44.76
C THR A 42 59.24 18.24 -43.49
N VAL A 43 58.11 18.11 -42.79
CA VAL A 43 57.85 18.83 -41.52
C VAL A 43 58.38 18.10 -40.28
N GLY A 44 59.16 17.03 -40.46
CA GLY A 44 59.77 16.26 -39.36
C GLY A 44 58.83 15.24 -38.68
N LEU A 45 57.70 14.87 -39.32
CA LEU A 45 56.72 13.91 -38.81
C LEU A 45 56.78 12.56 -39.55
N THR A 46 57.99 12.02 -39.68
CA THR A 46 58.24 10.74 -40.36
C THR A 46 57.61 9.58 -39.61
N GLY A 47 56.87 8.72 -40.32
CA GLY A 47 56.20 7.54 -39.75
C GLY A 47 54.85 7.82 -39.07
N THR A 48 54.48 9.10 -38.90
CA THR A 48 53.18 9.46 -38.31
C THR A 48 52.04 9.12 -39.27
N ARG A 49 50.97 8.54 -38.73
CA ARG A 49 49.76 8.22 -39.50
C ARG A 49 48.80 9.40 -39.48
N MET A 50 48.51 9.95 -40.65
CA MET A 50 47.54 11.03 -40.83
C MET A 50 46.17 10.73 -40.19
N SER A 51 45.71 9.47 -40.30
CA SER A 51 44.44 9.03 -39.69
C SER A 51 44.43 9.12 -38.16
N TRP A 52 45.58 9.05 -37.49
CA TRP A 52 45.68 9.22 -36.03
C TRP A 52 45.69 10.70 -35.65
N MET A 53 46.43 11.52 -36.40
CA MET A 53 46.44 12.97 -36.21
C MET A 53 45.05 13.57 -36.40
N ALA A 54 44.28 13.07 -37.37
CA ALA A 54 42.91 13.48 -37.63
C ALA A 54 41.95 13.25 -36.44
N LEU A 55 42.28 12.28 -35.57
CA LEU A 55 41.52 12.03 -34.35
C LEU A 55 41.98 12.96 -33.22
N ARG A 56 43.30 13.01 -32.98
CA ARG A 56 43.92 13.86 -31.97
C ARG A 56 45.37 14.11 -32.35
N ILE A 57 45.75 15.37 -32.40
CA ILE A 57 47.12 15.81 -32.64
C ILE A 57 47.87 15.93 -31.31
N ASN A 58 49.04 15.32 -31.19
CA ASN A 58 49.84 15.48 -29.97
C ASN A 58 50.63 16.80 -29.97
N ALA A 59 51.20 17.17 -28.82
CA ALA A 59 51.90 18.44 -28.66
C ALA A 59 53.09 18.60 -29.63
N ALA A 60 53.86 17.53 -29.88
CA ALA A 60 55.01 17.55 -30.77
C ALA A 60 54.59 17.69 -32.25
N GLU A 61 53.58 16.94 -32.69
CA GLU A 61 52.97 17.00 -34.03
C GLU A 61 52.41 18.40 -34.30
N ARG A 62 51.70 18.97 -33.32
CA ARG A 62 51.12 20.32 -33.40
C ARG A 62 52.20 21.39 -33.51
N ALA A 63 53.23 21.32 -32.68
CA ALA A 63 54.34 22.27 -32.72
C ALA A 63 55.12 22.19 -34.03
N ALA A 64 55.38 20.98 -34.55
CA ALA A 64 56.06 20.78 -35.83
C ALA A 64 55.27 21.38 -37.01
N LEU A 65 53.96 21.10 -37.08
CA LEU A 65 53.09 21.67 -38.11
C LEU A 65 52.96 23.20 -37.98
N ALA A 66 52.81 23.73 -36.76
CA ALA A 66 52.71 25.15 -36.51
C ALA A 66 53.98 25.90 -36.97
N ARG A 67 55.17 25.38 -36.60
CA ARG A 67 56.45 25.96 -37.04
C ARG A 67 56.62 25.92 -38.55
N ALA A 68 56.35 24.77 -39.19
CA ALA A 68 56.61 24.59 -40.60
C ALA A 68 55.62 25.33 -41.52
N THR A 69 54.37 25.54 -41.07
CA THR A 69 53.30 26.11 -41.91
C THR A 69 52.86 27.52 -41.48
N GLY A 70 53.13 27.91 -40.24
CA GLY A 70 52.65 29.15 -39.64
C GLY A 70 51.15 29.14 -39.29
N VAL A 71 50.51 27.98 -39.28
CA VAL A 71 49.13 27.80 -38.81
C VAL A 71 49.12 27.77 -37.27
N ALA A 72 48.19 28.50 -36.66
CA ALA A 72 48.05 28.54 -35.21
C ALA A 72 47.80 27.13 -34.61
N PRO A 73 48.41 26.78 -33.47
CA PRO A 73 48.18 25.50 -32.79
C PRO A 73 46.70 25.19 -32.54
N GLU A 74 45.90 26.20 -32.21
CA GLU A 74 44.46 26.11 -31.93
C GLU A 74 43.69 25.72 -33.18
N ALA A 75 44.04 26.31 -34.33
CA ALA A 75 43.46 25.95 -35.63
C ALA A 75 43.81 24.52 -36.01
N LEU A 76 45.05 24.05 -35.75
CA LEU A 76 45.44 22.66 -35.98
C LEU A 76 44.62 21.68 -35.13
N THR A 77 44.37 22.00 -33.86
CA THR A 77 43.51 21.18 -32.99
C THR A 77 42.04 21.22 -33.45
N ALA A 78 41.52 22.37 -33.86
CA ALA A 78 40.15 22.53 -34.35
C ALA A 78 39.87 21.75 -35.66
N MET A 79 40.91 21.41 -36.43
CA MET A 79 40.80 20.56 -37.62
C MET A 79 40.77 19.04 -37.30
N THR A 80 40.80 18.65 -36.02
CA THR A 80 40.75 17.24 -35.56
C THR A 80 39.44 16.90 -34.87
N LEU A 81 39.15 15.61 -34.65
CA LEU A 81 37.96 15.19 -33.90
C LEU A 81 38.04 15.40 -32.38
N GLU A 82 39.16 15.92 -31.87
CA GLU A 82 39.39 16.14 -30.44
C GLU A 82 38.30 16.98 -29.74
N PRO A 83 37.81 18.11 -30.29
CA PRO A 83 36.74 18.90 -29.65
C PRO A 83 35.43 18.13 -29.43
N PHE A 84 35.21 17.09 -30.23
CA PHE A 84 34.01 16.25 -30.23
C PHE A 84 34.15 14.98 -29.37
N ASP A 85 35.31 14.78 -28.73
CA ASP A 85 35.55 13.64 -27.86
C ASP A 85 34.66 13.68 -26.61
N GLY A 86 33.98 12.57 -26.34
CA GLY A 86 32.95 12.46 -25.32
C GLY A 86 31.64 13.18 -25.68
N LEU A 87 31.47 13.68 -26.91
CA LEU A 87 30.24 14.34 -27.37
C LEU A 87 29.61 13.57 -28.54
N ALA A 88 30.17 13.73 -29.73
CA ALA A 88 29.72 13.02 -30.95
C ALA A 88 30.55 11.76 -31.23
N VAL A 89 31.78 11.71 -30.74
CA VAL A 89 32.70 10.57 -30.86
C VAL A 89 33.34 10.27 -29.51
N SER A 90 33.93 9.09 -29.37
CA SER A 90 34.73 8.72 -28.20
C SER A 90 36.10 8.20 -28.66
N ILE A 91 37.16 8.88 -28.23
CA ILE A 91 38.55 8.55 -28.56
C ILE A 91 39.16 7.81 -27.38
N LEU A 92 39.62 6.58 -27.61
CA LEU A 92 40.24 5.75 -26.59
C LEU A 92 41.51 6.41 -26.02
N PRO A 93 41.64 6.51 -24.68
CA PRO A 93 42.83 7.05 -24.04
C PRO A 93 44.12 6.36 -24.52
N GLY A 94 45.13 7.15 -24.87
CA GLY A 94 46.46 6.66 -25.27
C GLY A 94 46.56 5.91 -26.61
N ARG A 95 45.43 5.54 -27.25
CA ARG A 95 45.44 4.66 -28.44
C ARG A 95 45.08 5.37 -29.75
N ARG A 96 44.66 6.66 -29.74
CA ARG A 96 44.20 7.44 -30.92
C ARG A 96 43.32 6.58 -31.85
N ARG A 97 42.31 5.95 -31.27
CA ARG A 97 41.33 5.08 -31.94
C ARG A 97 39.94 5.43 -31.43
N LEU A 98 38.94 5.35 -32.30
CA LEU A 98 37.55 5.49 -31.88
C LEU A 98 37.11 4.25 -31.09
N ALA A 99 36.36 4.46 -30.01
CA ALA A 99 35.69 3.38 -29.31
C ALA A 99 34.56 2.79 -30.19
N GLY A 100 34.48 1.46 -30.28
CA GLY A 100 33.46 0.76 -31.09
C GLY A 100 32.03 0.85 -30.53
N CYS A 101 31.89 1.31 -29.29
CA CYS A 101 30.63 1.40 -28.54
C CYS A 101 30.31 2.85 -28.12
N SER A 102 30.66 3.84 -28.95
CA SER A 102 30.17 5.21 -28.76
C SER A 102 28.63 5.20 -28.80
N PRO A 103 27.92 6.00 -27.99
CA PRO A 103 26.45 6.03 -27.96
C PRO A 103 25.83 6.73 -29.19
N ALA A 104 26.53 6.67 -30.32
CA ALA A 104 26.21 7.31 -31.58
C ALA A 104 26.38 6.30 -32.71
N TRP A 105 26.01 6.71 -33.92
CA TRP A 105 26.23 5.95 -35.14
C TRP A 105 27.68 5.42 -35.22
N ARG A 106 27.86 4.11 -35.39
CA ARG A 106 29.19 3.51 -35.60
C ARG A 106 29.79 4.05 -36.90
N PHE A 107 30.70 5.02 -36.76
CA PHE A 107 31.38 5.63 -37.89
C PHE A 107 32.89 5.39 -37.77
N GLY A 108 33.47 4.72 -38.76
CA GLY A 108 34.88 4.35 -38.74
C GLY A 108 35.77 5.58 -38.89
N GLY A 109 36.75 5.76 -37.99
CA GLY A 109 37.57 6.97 -37.87
C GLY A 109 38.50 7.32 -39.04
N SER A 110 38.38 6.67 -40.19
CA SER A 110 39.05 7.04 -41.44
C SER A 110 38.09 7.20 -42.62
N ARG A 111 36.77 7.14 -42.36
CA ARG A 111 35.71 7.32 -43.34
C ARG A 111 35.32 8.80 -43.34
N SER A 112 35.03 9.35 -44.51
CA SER A 112 34.45 10.68 -44.65
C SER A 112 33.30 10.60 -45.62
N ARG A 113 32.22 11.26 -45.27
CA ARG A 113 31.17 11.59 -46.23
C ARG A 113 31.62 12.77 -47.10
N TYR A 114 30.89 13.06 -48.16
CA TYR A 114 31.18 14.23 -48.99
C TYR A 114 29.94 14.79 -49.68
N CYS A 115 29.99 16.09 -49.96
CA CYS A 115 29.07 16.75 -50.87
C CYS A 115 29.77 16.97 -52.22
N PRO A 116 29.19 16.50 -53.34
CA PRO A 116 29.75 16.72 -54.68
C PRO A 116 29.96 18.20 -54.99
N ALA A 117 28.97 19.05 -54.72
CA ALA A 117 29.04 20.48 -54.98
C ALA A 117 30.12 21.20 -54.14
N CYS A 118 30.24 20.91 -52.84
CA CYS A 118 31.34 21.44 -52.01
C CYS A 118 32.71 21.04 -52.55
N LEU A 119 32.89 19.77 -52.97
CA LEU A 119 34.16 19.32 -53.53
C LEU A 119 34.48 20.04 -54.84
N GLY A 120 33.48 20.33 -55.68
CA GLY A 120 33.63 21.14 -56.89
C GLY A 120 34.06 22.57 -56.61
N GLN A 121 33.41 23.23 -55.64
CA GLN A 121 33.63 24.64 -55.31
C GLN A 121 34.93 24.89 -54.54
N ASN A 122 35.30 23.99 -53.61
CA ASN A 122 36.43 24.18 -52.69
C ASN A 122 37.74 23.53 -53.20
N GLY A 123 37.82 23.21 -54.49
CA GLY A 123 39.00 22.56 -55.07
C GLY A 123 39.32 21.20 -54.42
N GLY A 124 38.30 20.40 -54.15
CA GLY A 124 38.42 19.07 -53.54
C GLY A 124 38.65 19.05 -52.02
N ARG A 125 38.57 20.21 -51.36
CA ARG A 125 38.68 20.35 -49.89
C ARG A 125 37.32 20.20 -49.24
N GLY A 126 37.29 19.76 -47.98
CA GLY A 126 36.03 19.59 -47.26
C GLY A 126 36.13 19.78 -45.74
N PRO A 127 34.97 20.03 -45.09
CA PRO A 127 34.89 20.34 -43.66
C PRO A 127 35.15 19.10 -42.79
N LEU A 128 35.67 19.33 -41.59
CA LEU A 128 35.82 18.35 -40.52
C LEU A 128 34.49 17.69 -40.19
N PHE A 129 33.39 18.45 -40.25
CA PHE A 129 32.06 17.96 -39.94
C PHE A 129 31.70 16.66 -40.69
N TRP A 130 32.16 16.47 -41.94
CA TRP A 130 31.93 15.22 -42.71
C TRP A 130 32.51 13.95 -42.09
N ARG A 131 33.37 14.10 -41.08
CA ARG A 131 33.96 13.03 -40.28
C ARG A 131 33.11 12.62 -39.09
N LEU A 132 32.08 13.41 -38.75
CA LEU A 132 31.22 13.14 -37.61
C LEU A 132 30.13 12.13 -37.99
N PRO A 133 29.77 11.20 -37.08
CA PRO A 133 28.72 10.23 -37.34
C PRO A 133 27.37 10.87 -37.69
N TRP A 134 27.12 12.08 -37.19
CA TRP A 134 25.90 12.85 -37.40
C TRP A 134 25.88 13.71 -38.67
N ALA A 135 26.90 13.63 -39.52
CA ALA A 135 26.93 14.37 -40.77
C ALA A 135 26.15 13.64 -41.86
N PHE A 136 24.89 14.01 -42.11
CA PHE A 136 24.08 13.36 -43.14
C PHE A 136 23.60 14.30 -44.26
N CYS A 137 23.59 15.61 -44.04
CA CYS A 137 23.28 16.62 -45.06
C CYS A 137 24.43 17.61 -45.26
N CYS A 138 24.44 18.23 -46.43
CA CYS A 138 25.19 19.47 -46.65
C CYS A 138 24.28 20.67 -46.32
N PRO A 139 24.65 21.54 -45.36
CA PRO A 139 23.84 22.71 -45.03
C PRO A 139 23.96 23.82 -46.09
N LEU A 140 24.94 23.76 -46.99
CA LEU A 140 25.17 24.77 -48.04
C LEU A 140 24.42 24.44 -49.33
N HIS A 141 24.37 23.15 -49.70
CA HIS A 141 23.80 22.69 -50.98
C HIS A 141 22.50 21.92 -50.82
N TYR A 142 21.96 21.83 -49.59
CA TYR A 142 20.72 21.15 -49.25
C TYR A 142 20.61 19.78 -49.93
N CYS A 143 21.61 18.94 -49.74
CA CYS A 143 21.64 17.60 -50.32
C CYS A 143 22.08 16.57 -49.28
N LEU A 144 21.66 15.31 -49.46
CA LEU A 144 22.21 14.20 -48.70
C LEU A 144 23.70 14.04 -49.05
N LEU A 145 24.52 13.82 -48.03
CA LEU A 145 25.93 13.52 -48.23
C LEU A 145 26.08 12.09 -48.77
N LEU A 146 27.12 11.89 -49.57
CA LEU A 146 27.44 10.58 -50.14
C LEU A 146 28.52 9.89 -49.31
N ASP A 147 28.30 8.59 -49.03
CA ASP A 147 29.28 7.73 -48.35
C ASP A 147 30.18 6.97 -49.34
N PHE A 148 29.68 6.68 -50.54
CA PHE A 148 30.31 5.80 -51.52
C PHE A 148 30.54 6.50 -52.86
N CYS A 149 31.67 6.21 -53.49
CA CYS A 149 31.94 6.62 -54.86
C CYS A 149 31.04 5.82 -55.84
N PRO A 150 30.29 6.48 -56.76
CA PRO A 150 29.48 5.78 -57.77
C PRO A 150 30.30 4.84 -58.66
N GLY A 151 31.53 5.22 -59.00
CA GLY A 151 32.40 4.43 -59.87
C GLY A 151 32.89 3.12 -59.25
N CYS A 152 33.44 3.14 -58.03
CA CYS A 152 34.04 1.95 -57.42
C CYS A 152 33.24 1.35 -56.24
N ARG A 153 32.09 1.94 -55.89
CA ARG A 153 31.19 1.55 -54.79
C ARG A 153 31.87 1.39 -53.42
N ARG A 154 33.01 2.06 -53.24
CA ARG A 154 33.81 2.07 -52.01
C ARG A 154 33.80 3.46 -51.40
N TRP A 155 34.05 3.51 -50.09
CA TRP A 155 34.31 4.77 -49.37
C TRP A 155 35.51 5.49 -50.00
N PRO A 156 35.32 6.69 -50.56
CA PRO A 156 36.40 7.43 -51.20
C PRO A 156 37.42 7.89 -50.16
N ASP A 157 38.68 8.02 -50.61
CA ASP A 157 39.80 8.56 -49.82
C ASP A 157 40.23 9.89 -50.47
N SER A 158 39.29 10.82 -50.64
CA SER A 158 39.39 12.02 -51.50
C SER A 158 40.57 12.93 -51.17
N TRP A 159 41.08 12.88 -49.93
CA TRP A 159 42.11 13.79 -49.45
C TRP A 159 43.54 13.23 -49.49
N LYS A 160 43.76 11.92 -49.64
CA LYS A 160 45.13 11.37 -49.69
C LYS A 160 45.83 11.64 -51.03
N ALA A 161 46.94 12.39 -50.99
CA ALA A 161 47.83 12.56 -52.13
C ALA A 161 48.82 11.39 -52.22
N ARG A 162 48.77 10.60 -53.30
CA ARG A 162 49.60 9.40 -53.52
C ARG A 162 50.42 9.54 -54.80
N ARG A 163 51.63 8.95 -54.83
CA ARG A 163 52.54 9.00 -55.98
C ARG A 163 51.93 8.42 -57.25
N LEU A 164 51.18 7.32 -57.13
CA LEU A 164 50.46 6.64 -58.23
C LEU A 164 48.94 6.91 -58.21
N GLY A 165 48.49 7.95 -57.50
CA GLY A 165 47.08 8.30 -57.41
C GLY A 165 46.69 9.43 -58.36
N PRO A 166 45.38 9.71 -58.50
CA PRO A 166 44.89 10.87 -59.24
C PRO A 166 45.51 12.17 -58.72
N LYS A 167 46.02 13.00 -59.65
CA LYS A 167 46.64 14.29 -59.32
C LYS A 167 45.61 15.38 -59.01
N ALA A 168 44.44 15.32 -59.66
CA ALA A 168 43.35 16.26 -59.43
C ALA A 168 42.79 16.12 -58.01
N ALA A 169 42.47 17.26 -57.39
CA ALA A 169 41.73 17.25 -56.14
C ALA A 169 40.25 16.88 -56.40
N GLY A 170 39.57 16.30 -55.41
CA GLY A 170 38.15 15.91 -55.54
C GLY A 170 37.89 14.66 -56.38
N THR A 171 38.92 13.91 -56.79
CA THR A 171 38.77 12.61 -57.47
C THR A 171 38.95 11.44 -56.50
N CYS A 172 38.30 10.32 -56.78
CA CYS A 172 38.41 9.10 -55.99
C CYS A 172 39.80 8.46 -56.13
N THR A 173 40.56 8.39 -55.03
CA THR A 173 41.90 7.79 -55.03
C THR A 173 41.91 6.30 -54.63
N ARG A 174 40.74 5.66 -54.53
CA ARG A 174 40.63 4.21 -54.30
C ARG A 174 40.95 3.46 -55.58
N ASN A 175 41.43 2.24 -55.47
CA ASN A 175 41.66 1.41 -56.63
C ASN A 175 40.34 0.79 -57.10
N SER A 176 40.14 0.77 -58.42
CA SER A 176 38.99 0.06 -59.02
C SER A 176 39.15 -1.44 -58.79
N LEU A 177 38.02 -2.13 -58.61
CA LEU A 177 37.99 -3.60 -58.60
C LEU A 177 37.85 -4.17 -60.02
N GLU A 178 37.33 -3.38 -60.95
CA GLU A 178 36.97 -3.81 -62.31
C GLU A 178 38.15 -3.76 -63.28
N GLY A 179 39.25 -3.09 -62.91
CA GLY A 179 40.48 -2.96 -63.72
C GLY A 179 41.57 -3.96 -63.38
N ALA A 180 41.22 -5.21 -63.04
CA ALA A 180 42.21 -6.28 -62.86
C ALA A 180 42.68 -6.80 -64.24
N SER A 181 43.34 -5.95 -65.03
CA SER A 181 44.02 -6.37 -66.25
C SER A 181 45.36 -7.03 -65.89
N SER A 182 45.47 -8.32 -66.21
CA SER A 182 46.60 -9.14 -66.68
C SER A 182 48.05 -8.94 -66.17
N ARG A 183 48.33 -8.09 -65.16
CA ARG A 183 49.65 -7.97 -64.54
C ARG A 183 49.57 -8.13 -63.02
N PRO A 184 50.38 -9.01 -62.41
CA PRO A 184 50.43 -9.12 -60.95
C PRO A 184 51.00 -7.81 -60.37
N GLY A 185 50.15 -7.01 -59.71
CA GLY A 185 50.58 -5.87 -58.89
C GLY A 185 50.09 -4.47 -59.28
N GLY A 186 49.49 -4.28 -60.46
CA GLY A 186 48.97 -2.97 -60.89
C GLY A 186 47.51 -2.78 -60.50
N ARG A 187 47.23 -2.09 -59.38
CA ARG A 187 45.85 -1.70 -59.06
C ARG A 187 45.59 -0.28 -59.59
N GLU A 188 44.87 -0.15 -60.71
CA GLU A 188 44.53 1.16 -61.28
C GLU A 188 43.63 1.98 -60.34
N PRO A 189 43.89 3.30 -60.19
CA PRO A 189 43.04 4.18 -59.40
C PRO A 189 41.69 4.41 -60.11
N CYS A 190 40.60 4.44 -59.34
CA CYS A 190 39.24 4.69 -59.81
C CYS A 190 39.12 6.04 -60.52
N ALA A 191 39.77 7.08 -60.01
CA ALA A 191 39.85 8.42 -60.61
C ALA A 191 38.50 9.13 -60.88
N TYR A 192 37.36 8.52 -60.53
CA TYR A 192 36.04 9.13 -60.66
C TYR A 192 36.00 10.50 -59.97
N ARG A 193 35.52 11.52 -60.69
CA ARG A 193 35.36 12.88 -60.18
C ARG A 193 34.18 12.92 -59.21
N LEU A 194 34.45 13.03 -57.92
CA LEU A 194 33.41 12.98 -56.88
C LEU A 194 32.47 14.17 -56.93
N ALA A 195 32.89 15.27 -57.56
CA ALA A 195 32.05 16.44 -57.83
C ALA A 195 30.90 16.13 -58.81
N ASP A 196 31.05 15.09 -59.64
CA ASP A 196 30.06 14.71 -60.66
C ASP A 196 29.11 13.60 -60.14
N ALA A 197 29.24 13.21 -58.87
CA ALA A 197 28.40 12.18 -58.27
C ALA A 197 26.97 12.70 -58.05
N PRO A 198 25.92 11.91 -58.38
CA PRO A 198 24.54 12.31 -58.15
C PRO A 198 24.23 12.30 -56.65
N ALA A 199 23.66 13.39 -56.15
CA ALA A 199 23.20 13.52 -54.76
C ALA A 199 21.72 13.90 -54.72
N ILE A 200 21.00 13.35 -53.75
CA ILE A 200 19.58 13.65 -53.52
C ILE A 200 19.48 15.05 -52.92
N THR A 201 18.72 15.93 -53.58
CA THR A 201 18.37 17.27 -53.08
C THR A 201 17.26 17.18 -52.03
N LEU A 202 17.41 17.95 -50.96
CA LEU A 202 16.50 18.02 -49.83
C LEU A 202 15.69 19.32 -49.90
N PRO A 203 14.40 19.31 -49.53
CA PRO A 203 13.61 20.53 -49.40
C PRO A 203 14.20 21.48 -48.35
N ALA A 204 14.18 22.79 -48.63
CA ALA A 204 14.77 23.81 -47.75
C ALA A 204 14.04 23.96 -46.40
N ASP A 205 12.75 23.63 -46.41
CA ASP A 205 11.79 23.56 -45.31
C ASP A 205 11.52 22.11 -44.84
N GLY A 206 12.23 21.13 -45.41
CA GLY A 206 12.06 19.72 -45.10
C GLY A 206 12.51 19.32 -43.70
N LEU A 207 11.93 18.23 -43.20
CA LEU A 207 12.18 17.70 -41.86
C LEU A 207 13.62 17.22 -41.69
N VAL A 208 14.20 16.64 -42.75
CA VAL A 208 15.58 16.13 -42.72
C VAL A 208 16.58 17.29 -42.56
N LEU A 209 16.39 18.37 -43.31
CA LEU A 209 17.27 19.54 -43.22
C LEU A 209 17.09 20.27 -41.89
N ALA A 210 15.86 20.37 -41.38
CA ALA A 210 15.59 20.92 -40.05
C ALA A 210 16.30 20.12 -38.95
N ALA A 211 16.27 18.78 -39.02
CA ALA A 211 17.00 17.92 -38.09
C ALA A 211 18.52 18.07 -38.23
N HIS A 212 19.01 18.27 -39.44
CA HIS A 212 20.42 18.55 -39.66
C HIS A 212 20.88 19.86 -39.02
N ARG A 213 20.14 20.96 -39.25
CA ARG A 213 20.43 22.28 -38.65
C ARG A 213 20.46 22.20 -37.13
N HIS A 214 19.55 21.43 -36.54
CA HIS A 214 19.52 21.16 -35.10
C HIS A 214 20.81 20.52 -34.59
N ILE A 215 21.23 19.42 -35.22
CA ILE A 215 22.45 18.73 -34.83
C ILE A 215 23.67 19.62 -35.05
N ALA A 216 23.73 20.37 -36.15
CA ALA A 216 24.81 21.31 -36.39
C ALA A 216 24.89 22.36 -35.27
N GLY A 217 23.75 22.92 -34.82
CA GLY A 217 23.70 23.85 -33.68
C GLY A 217 24.13 23.21 -32.35
N LEU A 218 23.78 21.95 -32.10
CA LEU A 218 24.24 21.20 -30.92
C LEU A 218 25.75 20.93 -30.93
N LEU A 219 26.35 20.85 -32.12
CA LEU A 219 27.76 20.52 -32.34
C LEU A 219 28.63 21.74 -32.68
N ASP A 220 28.08 22.95 -32.65
CA ASP A 220 28.81 24.20 -32.89
C ASP A 220 29.86 24.43 -31.77
N PRO A 221 31.00 25.11 -32.01
CA PRO A 221 32.20 24.86 -31.25
C PRO A 221 32.10 25.35 -29.80
N VAL A 222 32.31 24.39 -28.89
CA VAL A 222 32.32 24.45 -27.42
C VAL A 222 30.95 24.76 -26.80
N PRO A 223 30.02 23.78 -26.77
CA PRO A 223 28.79 23.97 -26.03
C PRO A 223 29.12 24.12 -24.54
N GLU A 224 28.66 25.21 -23.92
CA GLU A 224 28.80 25.47 -22.48
C GLU A 224 28.24 24.30 -21.65
N ASN A 225 27.22 23.61 -22.17
CA ASN A 225 26.55 22.48 -21.53
C ASN A 225 26.76 21.15 -22.29
N ARG A 226 28.01 20.64 -22.31
CA ARG A 226 28.37 19.38 -22.98
C ARG A 226 27.54 18.17 -22.50
N GLU A 227 27.12 18.14 -21.24
CA GLU A 227 26.37 17.01 -20.69
C GLU A 227 24.92 16.97 -21.20
N ALA A 228 24.23 18.12 -21.25
CA ALA A 228 22.89 18.20 -21.83
C ALA A 228 22.89 17.80 -23.30
N VAL A 229 23.85 18.33 -24.08
CA VAL A 229 23.99 17.97 -25.50
C VAL A 229 24.24 16.47 -25.67
N ARG A 230 25.12 15.87 -24.85
CA ARG A 230 25.34 14.42 -24.86
C ARG A 230 24.05 13.65 -24.55
N GLY A 231 23.27 14.10 -23.57
CA GLY A 231 21.99 13.50 -23.21
C GLY A 231 20.98 13.55 -24.35
N GLU A 232 20.94 14.65 -25.11
CA GLU A 232 20.06 14.80 -26.26
C GLU A 232 20.48 13.91 -27.44
N LEU A 233 21.76 13.88 -27.79
CA LEU A 233 22.29 13.01 -28.85
C LEU A 233 22.02 11.52 -28.55
N ARG A 234 22.10 11.11 -27.27
CA ARG A 234 21.73 9.75 -26.83
C ARG A 234 20.26 9.44 -27.05
N GLN A 235 19.36 10.38 -26.74
CA GLN A 235 17.92 10.21 -26.99
C GLN A 235 17.61 10.11 -28.48
N LEU A 236 18.20 11.00 -29.28
CA LEU A 236 18.05 10.97 -30.74
C LEU A 236 18.53 9.65 -31.32
N TYR A 237 19.70 9.16 -30.91
CA TYR A 237 20.20 7.85 -31.36
C TYR A 237 19.28 6.72 -30.92
N ALA A 238 18.88 6.69 -29.63
CA ALA A 238 18.03 5.65 -29.06
C ALA A 238 16.68 5.50 -29.77
N LEU A 239 16.10 6.61 -30.22
CA LEU A 239 14.89 6.62 -31.04
C LEU A 239 15.20 6.24 -32.48
N ALA A 240 16.21 6.87 -33.10
CA ALA A 240 16.56 6.66 -34.50
C ALA A 240 16.79 5.19 -34.83
N TRP A 241 17.55 4.46 -34.00
CA TRP A 241 17.82 3.06 -34.30
C TRP A 241 16.56 2.17 -34.21
N ARG A 242 15.63 2.52 -33.31
CA ARG A 242 14.34 1.81 -33.16
C ARG A 242 13.37 2.16 -34.29
N ILE A 243 13.36 3.41 -34.73
CA ILE A 243 12.62 3.85 -35.93
C ILE A 243 13.04 3.00 -37.12
N ILE A 244 14.35 2.93 -37.39
CA ILE A 244 14.84 2.21 -38.56
C ILE A 244 14.50 0.72 -38.47
N ARG A 245 14.58 0.10 -37.28
CA ARG A 245 14.09 -1.28 -37.12
C ARG A 245 12.57 -1.39 -37.30
N GLY A 246 11.81 -0.43 -36.79
CA GLY A 246 10.36 -0.33 -36.92
C GLY A 246 9.89 -0.33 -38.36
N LEU A 247 10.64 0.35 -39.24
CA LEU A 247 10.41 0.35 -40.70
C LEU A 247 10.45 -1.04 -41.34
N HIS A 248 11.09 -2.03 -40.69
CA HIS A 248 11.17 -3.41 -41.18
C HIS A 248 10.23 -4.36 -40.43
N THR A 249 9.70 -3.98 -39.26
CA THR A 249 8.89 -4.87 -38.40
C THR A 249 7.41 -4.51 -38.33
N VAL A 250 7.08 -3.22 -38.41
CA VAL A 250 5.72 -2.66 -38.22
C VAL A 250 5.45 -1.52 -39.21
N ALA A 251 5.95 -1.67 -40.43
CA ALA A 251 5.87 -0.67 -41.50
C ALA A 251 4.43 -0.33 -41.90
N ASP A 252 3.53 -1.30 -41.80
CA ASP A 252 2.10 -1.22 -42.09
C ASP A 252 1.34 -0.21 -41.21
N ARG A 253 1.90 0.12 -40.04
CA ARG A 253 1.30 1.03 -39.05
C ARG A 253 2.10 2.32 -38.87
N ALA A 254 3.01 2.62 -39.79
CA ALA A 254 3.83 3.82 -39.74
C ALA A 254 2.96 5.10 -39.93
N PRO A 255 3.15 6.15 -39.11
CA PRO A 255 2.48 7.44 -39.32
C PRO A 255 2.91 8.12 -40.62
N GLU A 256 2.09 9.05 -41.14
CA GLU A 256 2.33 9.73 -42.42
C GLU A 256 3.69 10.43 -42.49
N VAL A 257 4.14 11.06 -41.39
CA VAL A 257 5.45 11.71 -41.29
C VAL A 257 6.62 10.79 -41.66
N VAL A 258 6.48 9.47 -41.45
CA VAL A 258 7.49 8.49 -41.85
C VAL A 258 7.62 8.45 -43.38
N HIS A 259 6.50 8.45 -44.09
CA HIS A 259 6.48 8.47 -45.54
C HIS A 259 6.99 9.79 -46.11
N THR A 260 6.67 10.93 -45.47
CA THR A 260 7.22 12.24 -45.83
C THR A 260 8.74 12.26 -45.76
N VAL A 261 9.32 11.82 -44.63
CA VAL A 261 10.78 11.78 -44.45
C VAL A 261 11.46 10.82 -45.43
N LEU A 262 10.85 9.65 -45.70
CA LEU A 262 11.35 8.73 -46.72
C LEU A 262 11.31 9.37 -48.11
N GLY A 263 10.23 10.09 -48.45
CA GLY A 263 10.09 10.85 -49.69
C GLY A 263 11.18 11.90 -49.88
N GLU A 264 11.47 12.70 -48.84
CA GLU A 264 12.60 13.65 -48.84
C GLU A 264 13.95 12.96 -49.10
N CYS A 265 14.10 11.71 -48.68
CA CYS A 265 15.33 10.93 -48.82
C CYS A 265 15.37 10.04 -50.08
N GLY A 266 14.47 10.26 -51.06
CA GLY A 266 14.46 9.52 -52.33
C GLY A 266 13.59 8.25 -52.33
N GLY A 267 12.73 8.06 -51.31
CA GLY A 267 11.69 7.04 -51.27
C GLY A 267 12.16 5.62 -50.91
N THR A 268 13.45 5.41 -50.68
CA THR A 268 14.01 4.08 -50.38
C THR A 268 14.05 3.79 -48.89
N LEU A 269 13.81 2.55 -48.49
CA LEU A 269 13.94 2.15 -47.09
C LEU A 269 15.43 2.04 -46.68
N PRO A 270 15.82 2.51 -45.49
CA PRO A 270 17.16 2.29 -44.95
C PRO A 270 17.49 0.80 -44.78
N GLU A 271 18.68 0.38 -45.19
CA GLU A 271 19.13 -1.02 -45.07
C GLU A 271 19.47 -1.41 -43.62
N VAL A 272 19.01 -2.59 -43.19
CA VAL A 272 19.36 -3.20 -41.90
C VAL A 272 20.12 -4.50 -42.17
N THR A 273 21.32 -4.67 -41.59
CA THR A 273 22.04 -5.96 -41.65
C THR A 273 21.62 -6.86 -40.48
N THR A 274 21.85 -8.16 -40.60
CA THR A 274 21.38 -9.20 -39.65
C THR A 274 21.84 -9.00 -38.21
N THR A 275 22.91 -8.24 -37.98
CA THR A 275 23.47 -7.98 -36.64
C THR A 275 23.61 -6.50 -36.29
N ASP A 276 23.77 -5.59 -37.27
CA ASP A 276 23.97 -4.15 -37.05
C ASP A 276 23.25 -3.29 -38.09
N MET A 277 22.96 -2.04 -37.74
CA MET A 277 22.45 -1.07 -38.71
C MET A 277 23.54 -0.63 -39.69
N ARG A 278 23.17 -0.33 -40.93
CA ARG A 278 24.07 0.39 -41.84
C ARG A 278 24.21 1.84 -41.34
N HIS A 279 25.43 2.34 -41.30
CA HIS A 279 25.75 3.65 -40.73
C HIS A 279 26.08 4.66 -41.84
N ASP A 280 25.22 4.74 -42.85
CA ASP A 280 25.33 5.68 -43.97
C ASP A 280 24.55 6.97 -43.69
N ALA A 281 24.75 7.98 -44.55
CA ALA A 281 24.10 9.28 -44.45
C ALA A 281 22.57 9.13 -44.53
N HIS A 282 22.07 8.27 -45.43
CA HIS A 282 20.65 8.02 -45.62
C HIS A 282 19.97 7.49 -44.34
N THR A 283 20.51 6.44 -43.72
CA THR A 283 19.98 5.86 -42.47
C THR A 283 20.06 6.86 -41.32
N THR A 284 21.16 7.61 -41.24
CA THR A 284 21.35 8.66 -40.23
C THR A 284 20.32 9.78 -40.40
N ALA A 285 20.05 10.20 -41.65
CA ALA A 285 19.08 11.24 -41.99
C ALA A 285 17.66 10.85 -41.58
N VAL A 286 17.16 9.72 -42.10
CA VAL A 286 15.80 9.23 -41.82
C VAL A 286 15.59 9.04 -40.31
N GLY A 287 16.52 8.35 -39.65
CA GLY A 287 16.41 8.06 -38.22
C GLY A 287 16.45 9.32 -37.36
N THR A 288 17.36 10.26 -37.65
CA THR A 288 17.52 11.48 -36.86
C THR A 288 16.34 12.45 -37.07
N ALA A 289 15.84 12.58 -38.30
CA ALA A 289 14.68 13.42 -38.61
C ALA A 289 13.44 12.97 -37.85
N LEU A 290 13.11 11.68 -37.92
CA LEU A 290 11.98 11.11 -37.20
C LEU A 290 12.19 11.11 -35.68
N ALA A 291 13.42 10.88 -35.19
CA ALA A 291 13.72 10.97 -33.76
C ALA A 291 13.49 12.39 -33.22
N ARG A 292 13.86 13.43 -33.98
CA ARG A 292 13.59 14.82 -33.60
C ARG A 292 12.08 15.11 -33.55
N VAL A 293 11.31 14.64 -34.54
CA VAL A 293 9.84 14.76 -34.51
C VAL A 293 9.25 14.09 -33.26
N ALA A 294 9.71 12.88 -32.93
CA ALA A 294 9.24 12.14 -31.75
C ALA A 294 9.65 12.78 -30.41
N LEU A 295 10.64 13.68 -30.39
CA LEU A 295 11.09 14.42 -29.20
C LEU A 295 10.51 15.82 -29.07
N HIS A 296 9.88 16.37 -30.11
CA HIS A 296 9.41 17.75 -30.14
C HIS A 296 7.88 17.84 -29.99
N PRO A 297 7.34 18.22 -28.81
CA PRO A 297 5.89 18.23 -28.55
C PRO A 297 5.08 19.18 -29.44
N GLY A 298 5.72 20.14 -30.12
CA GLY A 298 5.07 21.07 -31.03
C GLY A 298 4.69 20.49 -32.39
N HIS A 299 5.13 19.27 -32.72
CA HIS A 299 4.79 18.62 -33.99
C HIS A 299 3.53 17.75 -33.85
N ALA A 300 2.60 17.83 -34.81
CA ALA A 300 1.33 17.10 -34.76
C ALA A 300 1.51 15.57 -34.58
N ASP A 301 2.48 14.99 -35.29
CA ASP A 301 2.79 13.55 -35.21
C ASP A 301 3.67 13.11 -34.03
N HIS A 302 4.06 14.01 -33.12
CA HIS A 302 4.99 13.72 -32.03
C HIS A 302 4.60 12.48 -31.20
N ASP A 303 3.35 12.41 -30.75
CA ASP A 303 2.87 11.32 -29.89
C ASP A 303 2.56 10.05 -30.67
N ALA A 304 2.00 10.19 -31.88
CA ALA A 304 1.72 9.05 -32.77
C ALA A 304 3.02 8.34 -33.18
N LEU A 305 4.04 9.10 -33.55
CA LEU A 305 5.36 8.56 -33.89
C LEU A 305 6.03 7.93 -32.68
N PHE A 306 6.03 8.59 -31.52
CA PHE A 306 6.60 8.00 -30.30
C PHE A 306 5.92 6.69 -29.91
N ALA A 307 4.58 6.63 -29.98
CA ALA A 307 3.82 5.40 -29.73
C ALA A 307 4.23 4.27 -30.69
N TRP A 308 4.33 4.57 -31.99
CA TRP A 308 4.77 3.61 -33.00
C TRP A 308 6.19 3.07 -32.73
N ILE A 309 7.11 3.93 -32.28
CA ILE A 309 8.49 3.51 -31.93
C ILE A 309 8.50 2.54 -30.75
N VAL A 310 7.69 2.79 -29.72
CA VAL A 310 7.59 1.88 -28.55
C VAL A 310 6.97 0.55 -28.96
N ASP A 311 5.96 0.55 -29.84
CA ASP A 311 5.34 -0.66 -30.37
C ASP A 311 6.32 -1.47 -31.26
N ALA A 312 7.15 -0.79 -32.04
CA ALA A 312 8.21 -1.39 -32.82
C ALA A 312 9.22 -2.13 -31.90
N ASP A 313 9.69 -1.49 -30.82
CA ASP A 313 10.62 -2.12 -29.86
C ASP A 313 9.95 -3.30 -29.14
N ARG A 314 8.67 -3.19 -28.78
CA ARG A 314 7.89 -4.29 -28.19
C ARG A 314 7.78 -5.49 -29.12
N SER A 315 7.58 -5.27 -30.42
CA SER A 315 7.44 -6.34 -31.41
C SER A 315 8.66 -7.28 -31.49
N LEU A 316 9.84 -6.79 -31.07
CA LEU A 316 11.08 -7.58 -31.02
C LEU A 316 11.07 -8.64 -29.91
N LEU A 317 10.21 -8.48 -28.90
CA LEU A 317 10.13 -9.37 -27.73
C LEU A 317 8.98 -10.36 -27.80
N LYS A 318 8.32 -10.56 -28.95
CA LYS A 318 7.13 -11.42 -29.15
C LYS A 318 7.22 -12.85 -28.57
N LYS A 319 8.42 -13.36 -28.24
CA LYS A 319 8.64 -14.67 -27.59
C LYS A 319 8.68 -14.65 -26.05
N GLN A 320 8.67 -13.48 -25.40
CA GLN A 320 8.80 -13.36 -23.94
C GLN A 320 7.52 -12.79 -23.32
N LYS A 321 7.17 -13.26 -22.11
CA LYS A 321 6.08 -12.69 -21.31
C LYS A 321 6.32 -11.20 -21.11
N PHE A 322 5.28 -10.38 -21.30
CA PHE A 322 5.35 -8.92 -21.15
C PHE A 322 5.99 -8.53 -19.81
N ASN A 323 7.14 -7.86 -19.87
CA ASN A 323 7.89 -7.42 -18.70
C ASN A 323 8.35 -5.97 -18.91
N ILE A 324 7.69 -5.04 -18.21
CA ILE A 324 7.97 -3.60 -18.30
C ILE A 324 9.43 -3.27 -17.94
N GLY A 325 10.03 -4.04 -17.01
CA GLY A 325 11.41 -3.82 -16.58
C GLY A 325 12.41 -4.15 -17.67
N LEU A 326 12.22 -5.28 -18.34
CA LEU A 326 13.09 -5.67 -19.46
C LEU A 326 12.96 -4.71 -20.65
N LEU A 327 11.74 -4.24 -20.93
CA LEU A 327 11.50 -3.25 -21.97
C LEU A 327 12.15 -1.92 -21.59
N GLY A 328 11.82 -1.38 -20.42
CA GLY A 328 12.34 -0.10 -19.94
C GLY A 328 13.86 -0.07 -19.77
N SER A 329 14.50 -1.17 -19.35
CA SER A 329 15.97 -1.21 -19.17
C SER A 329 16.74 -0.94 -20.45
N ARG A 330 16.16 -1.26 -21.63
CA ARG A 330 16.75 -0.99 -22.94
C ARG A 330 16.79 0.51 -23.29
N TRP A 331 16.11 1.35 -22.51
CA TRP A 331 16.02 2.79 -22.71
C TRP A 331 16.86 3.59 -21.72
N LEU A 332 17.44 2.94 -20.70
CA LEU A 332 18.21 3.60 -19.64
C LEU A 332 19.37 4.44 -20.17
N ASP A 333 20.07 3.96 -21.19
CA ASP A 333 21.19 4.69 -21.81
C ASP A 333 20.75 6.00 -22.49
N ALA A 334 19.47 6.14 -22.83
CA ALA A 334 18.90 7.36 -23.38
C ALA A 334 18.62 8.44 -22.31
N GLY A 335 18.74 8.09 -21.03
CA GLY A 335 18.51 8.99 -19.91
C GLY A 335 17.10 8.92 -19.32
N PRO A 336 16.88 9.61 -18.20
CA PRO A 336 15.68 9.45 -17.38
C PRO A 336 14.41 9.98 -18.06
N ASN A 337 14.47 11.10 -18.78
CA ASN A 337 13.29 11.71 -19.40
C ASN A 337 12.63 10.77 -20.41
N LEU A 338 13.42 10.22 -21.35
CA LEU A 338 12.90 9.29 -22.35
C LEU A 338 12.47 7.97 -21.72
N THR A 339 13.25 7.42 -20.78
CA THR A 339 12.89 6.19 -20.06
C THR A 339 11.55 6.34 -19.34
N ASN A 340 11.33 7.45 -18.64
CA ASN A 340 10.10 7.70 -17.90
C ASN A 340 8.89 7.84 -18.84
N ARG A 341 9.07 8.49 -20.00
CA ARG A 341 8.02 8.55 -21.04
C ARG A 341 7.67 7.16 -21.59
N VAL A 342 8.67 6.31 -21.81
CA VAL A 342 8.46 4.91 -22.21
C VAL A 342 7.72 4.14 -21.12
N LEU A 343 8.11 4.28 -19.84
CA LEU A 343 7.43 3.60 -18.73
C LEU A 343 5.95 4.00 -18.62
N SER A 344 5.62 5.27 -18.86
CA SER A 344 4.21 5.73 -18.93
C SER A 344 3.46 5.02 -20.06
N ARG A 345 4.08 4.94 -21.25
CA ARG A 345 3.47 4.29 -22.42
C ARG A 345 3.29 2.79 -22.25
N LEU A 346 4.17 2.14 -21.47
CA LEU A 346 4.09 0.69 -21.20
C LEU A 346 3.05 0.33 -20.13
N ASP A 347 2.38 1.30 -19.50
CA ASP A 347 1.31 1.09 -18.51
C ASP A 347 -0.02 0.64 -19.15
N ASP A 348 0.03 -0.32 -20.08
CA ASP A 348 -1.14 -0.85 -20.79
C ASP A 348 -2.10 -1.62 -19.86
N THR A 349 -3.34 -1.80 -20.33
CA THR A 349 -4.34 -2.66 -19.69
C THR A 349 -3.82 -4.11 -19.61
N GLY A 350 -3.43 -4.55 -18.41
CA GLY A 350 -2.93 -5.91 -18.16
C GLY A 350 -1.68 -5.97 -17.27
N VAL A 351 -1.05 -4.83 -16.98
CA VAL A 351 0.06 -4.77 -16.02
C VAL A 351 -0.48 -4.90 -14.59
N ASN A 352 0.12 -5.81 -13.80
CA ASN A 352 -0.29 -6.00 -12.41
C ASN A 352 0.09 -4.78 -11.53
N LEU A 353 -0.69 -4.54 -10.48
CA LEU A 353 -0.49 -3.40 -9.56
C LEU A 353 0.94 -3.30 -9.00
N HIS A 354 1.55 -4.44 -8.67
CA HIS A 354 2.91 -4.45 -8.12
C HIS A 354 3.91 -3.85 -9.10
N THR A 355 3.85 -4.26 -10.36
CA THR A 355 4.71 -3.74 -11.42
C THR A 355 4.42 -2.26 -11.65
N ARG A 356 3.15 -1.85 -11.68
CA ARG A 356 2.76 -0.44 -11.84
C ARG A 356 3.31 0.45 -10.73
N LEU A 357 3.26 -0.02 -9.49
CA LEU A 357 3.82 0.69 -8.33
C LEU A 357 5.35 0.78 -8.41
N ARG A 358 6.05 -0.33 -8.67
CA ARG A 358 7.52 -0.37 -8.70
C ARG A 358 8.12 0.67 -9.66
N TYR A 359 7.57 0.77 -10.87
CA TYR A 359 8.01 1.72 -11.90
C TYR A 359 7.26 3.05 -11.87
N ALA A 360 6.28 3.19 -10.96
CA ALA A 360 5.33 4.30 -10.91
C ALA A 360 4.74 4.63 -12.30
N SER A 361 4.50 3.61 -13.13
CA SER A 361 4.14 3.76 -14.55
C SER A 361 2.81 4.47 -14.75
N ALA A 362 1.90 4.33 -13.79
CA ALA A 362 0.59 4.99 -13.77
C ALA A 362 0.63 6.46 -13.31
N THR A 363 1.79 6.97 -12.88
CA THR A 363 1.90 8.35 -12.38
C THR A 363 2.21 9.35 -13.49
N PRO A 364 1.94 10.66 -13.27
CA PRO A 364 2.38 11.71 -14.21
C PRO A 364 3.91 11.79 -14.39
N ARG A 365 4.68 11.23 -13.44
CA ARG A 365 6.14 11.23 -13.45
C ARG A 365 6.67 9.84 -13.10
N PRO A 366 6.60 8.86 -14.02
CA PRO A 366 7.18 7.54 -13.80
C PRO A 366 8.67 7.64 -13.49
N ARG A 367 9.21 6.64 -12.80
CA ARG A 367 10.63 6.64 -12.42
C ARG A 367 11.18 5.22 -12.44
N TRP A 368 12.43 5.11 -12.85
CA TRP A 368 13.15 3.85 -12.74
C TRP A 368 13.41 3.47 -11.27
N PRO A 369 13.12 2.22 -10.85
CA PRO A 369 13.36 1.77 -9.49
C PRO A 369 14.86 1.72 -9.20
N SER A 370 15.33 2.66 -8.39
CA SER A 370 16.73 2.86 -8.05
C SER A 370 16.94 3.11 -6.56
N LEU A 371 15.89 3.01 -5.74
CA LEU A 371 16.02 3.27 -4.31
C LEU A 371 16.80 2.14 -3.63
N PRO A 372 17.76 2.49 -2.74
CA PRO A 372 18.45 1.51 -1.91
C PRO A 372 17.50 0.93 -0.86
N ALA A 373 17.87 -0.22 -0.28
CA ALA A 373 17.06 -0.87 0.76
C ALA A 373 16.83 0.02 2.00
N GLU A 374 17.86 0.77 2.41
CA GLU A 374 17.80 1.71 3.53
C GLU A 374 16.71 2.79 3.36
N ALA A 375 16.52 3.30 2.14
CA ALA A 375 15.47 4.28 1.86
C ALA A 375 14.06 3.68 2.05
N ILE A 376 13.89 2.38 1.76
CA ILE A 376 12.62 1.66 1.97
C ILE A 376 12.36 1.44 3.46
N GLU A 377 13.39 1.12 4.25
CA GLU A 377 13.30 0.98 5.70
C GLU A 377 12.94 2.33 6.36
N HIS A 378 13.60 3.41 5.92
CA HIS A 378 13.27 4.77 6.37
C HIS A 378 11.82 5.14 6.05
N ARG A 379 11.34 4.82 4.84
CA ARG A 379 9.92 5.00 4.47
C ARG A 379 8.98 4.16 5.35
N ALA A 380 9.37 2.94 5.73
CA ALA A 380 8.57 2.08 6.59
C ALA A 380 8.40 2.63 8.03
N ALA A 381 9.34 3.47 8.49
CA ALA A 381 9.20 4.22 9.73
C ALA A 381 8.13 5.31 9.64
N MET A 382 7.93 5.91 8.46
CA MET A 382 6.95 6.98 8.23
C MET A 382 5.52 6.49 8.01
N ILE A 383 5.32 5.18 7.82
CA ILE A 383 4.04 4.60 7.40
C ILE A 383 3.38 3.82 8.55
N PRO A 384 2.10 4.07 8.87
CA PRO A 384 1.33 3.24 9.79
C PRO A 384 1.03 1.86 9.17
N ALA A 385 0.86 0.83 10.02
CA ALA A 385 0.54 -0.52 9.55
C ALA A 385 -0.78 -0.60 8.77
N MET A 386 -1.70 0.34 9.01
CA MET A 386 -2.93 0.55 8.25
C MET A 386 -2.96 1.95 7.63
N LEU A 387 -3.32 2.05 6.36
CA LEU A 387 -3.34 3.32 5.63
C LEU A 387 -4.19 4.36 6.38
N TRP A 388 -3.79 5.63 6.34
CA TRP A 388 -4.49 6.74 6.98
C TRP A 388 -5.99 6.77 6.65
N PRO A 389 -6.86 7.16 7.61
CA PRO A 389 -8.31 7.15 7.40
C PRO A 389 -8.78 7.97 6.19
N GLY A 390 -8.28 9.20 6.00
CA GLY A 390 -8.69 10.05 4.88
C GLY A 390 -8.27 9.48 3.53
N TRP A 391 -7.04 8.98 3.42
CA TRP A 391 -6.57 8.30 2.21
C TRP A 391 -7.28 6.98 1.94
N THR A 392 -7.66 6.25 2.99
CA THR A 392 -8.50 5.05 2.85
C THR A 392 -9.87 5.42 2.28
N MET A 393 -10.48 6.49 2.77
CA MET A 393 -11.80 6.94 2.33
C MET A 393 -11.83 7.31 0.84
N ARG A 394 -10.78 7.98 0.36
CA ARG A 394 -10.57 8.29 -1.07
C ARG A 394 -10.35 7.03 -1.92
N LEU A 395 -9.48 6.12 -1.48
CA LEU A 395 -9.08 4.96 -2.28
C LEU A 395 -10.04 3.78 -2.21
N MET A 396 -10.96 3.75 -1.26
CA MET A 396 -11.93 2.67 -1.14
C MET A 396 -13.14 2.96 -2.02
N PRO A 397 -13.40 2.19 -3.10
CA PRO A 397 -14.63 2.31 -3.86
C PRO A 397 -15.83 2.00 -2.98
N ARG A 398 -16.98 2.58 -3.31
CA ARG A 398 -18.25 2.22 -2.66
C ARG A 398 -18.53 0.72 -2.89
N PRO A 399 -18.62 -0.09 -1.83
CA PRO A 399 -18.89 -1.52 -1.99
C PRO A 399 -20.33 -1.74 -2.47
N THR A 400 -20.51 -2.57 -3.50
CA THR A 400 -21.84 -3.08 -3.90
C THR A 400 -22.42 -4.03 -2.85
N ASN A 401 -21.57 -4.67 -2.03
CA ASN A 401 -21.98 -5.50 -0.91
C ASN A 401 -20.97 -5.43 0.26
N ASP A 402 -21.40 -4.83 1.38
CA ASP A 402 -20.59 -4.64 2.58
C ASP A 402 -20.11 -5.94 3.24
N ARG A 403 -20.76 -7.10 3.01
CA ARG A 403 -20.33 -8.37 3.62
C ARG A 403 -18.97 -8.87 3.11
N TYR A 404 -18.56 -8.45 1.91
CA TYR A 404 -17.30 -8.90 1.31
C TYR A 404 -16.14 -7.95 1.59
N LEU A 405 -16.42 -6.69 1.97
CA LEU A 405 -15.40 -5.68 2.26
C LEU A 405 -14.70 -5.98 3.59
N ARG A 406 -13.37 -6.07 3.54
CA ARG A 406 -12.52 -6.20 4.73
C ARG A 406 -11.68 -4.93 4.87
N ALA A 407 -12.27 -3.89 5.44
CA ALA A 407 -11.67 -2.56 5.54
C ALA A 407 -10.27 -2.57 6.17
N GLU A 408 -10.09 -3.23 7.31
CA GLU A 408 -8.77 -3.32 7.96
C GLU A 408 -7.73 -4.02 7.07
N ALA A 409 -8.11 -5.13 6.42
CA ALA A 409 -7.22 -5.87 5.54
C ALA A 409 -6.86 -5.05 4.29
N PHE A 410 -7.81 -4.26 3.78
CA PHE A 410 -7.58 -3.31 2.68
C PHE A 410 -6.59 -2.23 3.08
N ARG A 411 -6.78 -1.61 4.25
CA ARG A 411 -5.88 -0.58 4.80
C ARG A 411 -4.45 -1.10 5.00
N ARG A 412 -4.31 -2.31 5.58
CA ARG A 412 -2.99 -2.99 5.71
C ARG A 412 -2.39 -3.29 4.35
N GLY A 413 -3.22 -3.75 3.42
CA GLY A 413 -2.90 -3.94 2.02
C GLY A 413 -2.24 -2.71 1.38
N CYS A 414 -2.90 -1.56 1.48
CA CYS A 414 -2.45 -0.31 0.88
C CYS A 414 -1.15 0.21 1.52
N SER A 415 -1.02 0.15 2.85
CA SER A 415 0.23 0.52 3.52
C SER A 415 1.41 -0.34 3.08
N THR A 416 1.23 -1.65 2.94
CA THR A 416 2.31 -2.52 2.44
C THR A 416 2.65 -2.20 0.98
N PHE A 417 1.65 -1.91 0.14
CA PHE A 417 1.89 -1.50 -1.25
C PHE A 417 2.61 -0.15 -1.37
N LEU A 418 2.43 0.76 -0.41
CA LEU A 418 3.09 2.07 -0.35
C LEU A 418 4.63 1.97 -0.21
N LEU A 419 5.15 0.81 0.18
CA LEU A 419 6.60 0.54 0.25
C LEU A 419 7.21 0.14 -1.10
N LEU A 420 6.42 -0.29 -2.08
CA LEU A 420 6.95 -0.83 -3.34
C LEU A 420 7.47 0.22 -4.35
N PRO A 421 6.92 1.45 -4.43
CA PRO A 421 7.39 2.44 -5.40
C PRO A 421 8.88 2.73 -5.28
N GLY A 422 9.58 2.65 -6.41
CA GLY A 422 11.03 2.88 -6.51
C GLY A 422 11.92 1.77 -5.95
N GLY A 423 11.35 0.75 -5.30
CA GLY A 423 12.10 -0.31 -4.63
C GLY A 423 12.77 -1.32 -5.57
N PRO A 424 13.79 -2.05 -5.09
CA PRO A 424 14.60 -2.94 -5.92
C PRO A 424 13.80 -4.14 -6.47
N PRO A 425 14.30 -4.84 -7.51
CA PRO A 425 13.57 -5.93 -8.18
C PRO A 425 13.15 -7.09 -7.26
N HIS A 426 13.91 -7.32 -6.18
CA HIS A 426 13.67 -8.38 -5.21
C HIS A 426 12.70 -7.98 -4.09
N LEU A 427 12.33 -6.70 -3.97
CA LEU A 427 11.32 -6.24 -3.01
C LEU A 427 9.93 -6.56 -3.57
N ASN A 428 9.23 -7.47 -2.91
CA ASN A 428 7.86 -7.84 -3.21
C ASN A 428 6.94 -7.58 -2.00
N TYR A 429 5.64 -7.78 -2.20
CA TYR A 429 4.64 -7.56 -1.16
C TYR A 429 4.92 -8.41 0.10
N GLU A 430 5.34 -9.67 -0.08
CA GLU A 430 5.69 -10.60 1.00
C GLU A 430 6.88 -10.12 1.85
N ARG A 431 7.89 -9.49 1.22
CA ARG A 431 9.06 -8.93 1.91
C ARG A 431 8.80 -7.55 2.50
N ALA A 432 7.88 -6.77 1.92
CA ALA A 432 7.49 -5.46 2.44
C ALA A 432 6.56 -5.57 3.67
N SER A 433 5.71 -6.59 3.72
CA SER A 433 4.69 -6.74 4.78
C SER A 433 5.26 -6.78 6.22
N PRO A 434 6.36 -7.52 6.50
CA PRO A 434 6.96 -7.57 7.84
C PRO A 434 7.50 -6.22 8.34
N LEU A 435 7.95 -5.33 7.45
CA LEU A 435 8.47 -4.00 7.83
C LEU A 435 7.42 -3.14 8.54
N LEU A 436 6.14 -3.41 8.29
CA LEU A 436 5.01 -2.74 8.94
C LEU A 436 4.35 -3.57 10.04
N GLY A 437 4.88 -4.75 10.39
CA GLY A 437 4.26 -5.68 11.34
C GLY A 437 3.03 -6.42 10.78
N ASN A 438 2.79 -6.37 9.46
CA ASN A 438 1.65 -7.02 8.83
C ASN A 438 1.97 -8.51 8.57
N THR A 439 1.34 -9.41 9.33
CA THR A 439 1.61 -10.86 9.27
C THR A 439 0.66 -11.64 8.36
N ARG A 440 -0.52 -11.09 8.03
CA ARG A 440 -1.58 -11.78 7.26
C ARG A 440 -1.52 -11.44 5.78
N VAL A 441 -0.35 -11.63 5.18
CA VAL A 441 0.04 -11.21 3.82
C VAL A 441 -1.02 -11.57 2.77
N ASP A 442 -1.42 -12.84 2.66
CA ASP A 442 -2.38 -13.26 1.65
C ASP A 442 -3.77 -12.64 1.82
N ARG A 443 -4.21 -12.50 3.08
CA ARG A 443 -5.52 -11.94 3.38
C ARG A 443 -5.58 -10.47 2.97
N ASP A 444 -4.52 -9.72 3.30
CA ASP A 444 -4.44 -8.28 3.09
C ASP A 444 -4.25 -7.98 1.59
N ARG A 445 -3.38 -8.73 0.89
CA ARG A 445 -3.25 -8.67 -0.58
C ARG A 445 -4.54 -9.04 -1.32
N ASN A 446 -5.19 -10.14 -0.94
CA ASN A 446 -6.42 -10.61 -1.59
C ASN A 446 -7.59 -9.65 -1.37
N SER A 447 -7.58 -8.86 -0.29
CA SER A 447 -8.61 -7.85 -0.06
C SER A 447 -8.61 -6.78 -1.15
N ILE A 448 -7.43 -6.39 -1.65
CA ILE A 448 -7.30 -5.43 -2.74
C ILE A 448 -7.66 -6.09 -4.07
N HIS A 449 -6.92 -7.12 -4.48
CA HIS A 449 -7.03 -7.67 -5.84
C HIS A 449 -8.32 -8.47 -6.09
N LYS A 450 -8.77 -9.28 -5.12
CA LYS A 450 -9.88 -10.22 -5.34
C LYS A 450 -11.23 -9.68 -4.88
N ARG A 451 -11.25 -8.60 -4.10
CA ARG A 451 -12.49 -8.07 -3.50
C ARG A 451 -12.75 -6.63 -3.89
N THR A 452 -11.85 -5.70 -3.58
CA THR A 452 -12.09 -4.27 -3.79
C THR A 452 -11.86 -3.82 -5.24
N TYR A 453 -10.78 -4.27 -5.87
CA TYR A 453 -10.37 -3.87 -7.22
C TYR A 453 -10.43 -5.03 -8.23
N ARG A 454 -11.34 -6.00 -8.01
CA ARG A 454 -11.53 -7.10 -8.95
C ARG A 454 -12.13 -6.61 -10.28
N THR A 455 -13.07 -5.68 -10.20
CA THR A 455 -13.80 -5.11 -11.35
C THR A 455 -13.56 -3.62 -11.53
N ASN A 456 -12.89 -2.97 -10.56
CA ASN A 456 -12.59 -1.54 -10.59
C ASN A 456 -11.20 -1.29 -11.17
N ASP A 457 -11.02 -0.16 -11.85
CA ASP A 457 -9.71 0.24 -12.36
C ASP A 457 -8.72 0.46 -11.21
N THR A 458 -7.53 -0.13 -11.34
CA THR A 458 -6.44 -0.02 -10.37
C THR A 458 -5.60 1.25 -10.55
N THR A 459 -5.81 2.02 -11.62
CA THR A 459 -5.04 3.24 -11.91
C THR A 459 -5.08 4.24 -10.78
N PRO A 460 -6.25 4.63 -10.22
CA PRO A 460 -6.29 5.58 -9.10
C PRO A 460 -5.50 5.10 -7.88
N LEU A 461 -5.52 3.80 -7.61
CA LEU A 461 -4.77 3.19 -6.51
C LEU A 461 -3.25 3.22 -6.76
N ALA A 462 -2.81 2.78 -7.94
CA ALA A 462 -1.41 2.74 -8.32
C ALA A 462 -0.80 4.15 -8.32
N THR A 463 -1.51 5.11 -8.93
CA THR A 463 -1.07 6.50 -9.06
C THR A 463 -1.00 7.20 -7.71
N THR A 464 -2.01 7.03 -6.85
CA THR A 464 -2.03 7.67 -5.51
C THR A 464 -0.93 7.12 -4.62
N LEU A 465 -0.80 5.79 -4.51
CA LEU A 465 0.22 5.18 -3.65
C LEU A 465 1.64 5.52 -4.12
N ALA A 466 1.88 5.53 -5.44
CA ALA A 466 3.20 5.92 -5.96
C ALA A 466 3.53 7.41 -5.70
N GLN A 467 2.57 8.32 -5.89
CA GLN A 467 2.78 9.74 -5.57
C GLN A 467 3.01 9.96 -4.07
N LEU A 468 2.21 9.30 -3.20
CA LEU A 468 2.40 9.36 -1.75
C LEU A 468 3.75 8.84 -1.31
N ALA A 469 4.22 7.72 -1.87
CA ALA A 469 5.52 7.15 -1.53
C ALA A 469 6.66 8.14 -1.83
N TYR A 470 6.67 8.76 -3.01
CA TYR A 470 7.69 9.75 -3.36
C TYR A 470 7.57 11.04 -2.55
N ALA A 471 6.36 11.45 -2.19
CA ALA A 471 6.16 12.62 -1.35
C ALA A 471 6.66 12.37 0.09
N LEU A 472 6.46 11.16 0.63
CA LEU A 472 7.02 10.74 1.92
C LEU A 472 8.55 10.73 1.87
N ASP A 473 9.16 10.20 0.80
CA ASP A 473 10.62 10.20 0.64
C ASP A 473 11.19 11.63 0.57
N ALA A 474 10.43 12.60 0.05
CA ALA A 474 10.88 13.98 -0.13
C ALA A 474 10.62 14.89 1.08
N TYR A 475 9.48 14.73 1.75
CA TYR A 475 9.02 15.65 2.81
C TYR A 475 9.00 15.02 4.20
N GLY A 476 9.08 13.68 4.29
CA GLY A 476 9.04 12.95 5.56
C GLY A 476 7.65 12.83 6.18
N SER A 477 7.63 12.35 7.43
CA SER A 477 6.46 12.28 8.31
C SER A 477 6.83 12.85 9.68
N PRO A 478 5.97 13.64 10.33
CA PRO A 478 6.19 14.09 11.71
C PRO A 478 6.03 12.96 12.75
N ILE A 479 5.57 11.77 12.35
CA ILE A 479 5.41 10.61 13.23
C ILE A 479 6.34 9.48 12.77
N ASP A 480 7.16 8.97 13.69
CA ASP A 480 7.86 7.69 13.52
C ASP A 480 6.97 6.53 14.00
N TYR A 481 6.23 5.95 13.06
CA TYR A 481 5.34 4.83 13.32
C TYR A 481 6.08 3.53 13.65
N ALA A 482 7.32 3.33 13.19
CA ALA A 482 8.09 2.13 13.55
C ALA A 482 8.47 2.16 15.03
N ARG A 483 8.95 3.31 15.52
CA ARG A 483 9.21 3.55 16.93
C ARG A 483 7.94 3.37 17.76
N ARG A 484 6.82 3.98 17.35
CA ARG A 484 5.54 3.85 18.08
C ARG A 484 5.02 2.42 18.16
N ARG A 485 5.13 1.61 17.10
CA ARG A 485 4.73 0.19 17.12
C ARG A 485 5.52 -0.63 18.13
N THR A 486 6.80 -0.31 18.31
CA THR A 486 7.67 -1.02 19.25
C THR A 486 7.41 -0.59 20.71
N LEU A 487 7.19 0.70 20.95
CA LEU A 487 7.00 1.25 22.30
C LEU A 487 5.59 0.96 22.85
N PHE A 488 4.56 1.12 22.01
CA PHE A 488 3.16 1.08 22.45
C PHE A 488 2.53 -0.28 22.15
N THR A 489 2.42 -1.11 23.18
CA THR A 489 1.86 -2.46 23.13
C THR A 489 0.74 -2.60 24.16
N PRO A 490 -0.09 -3.66 24.10
CA PRO A 490 -1.09 -3.91 25.13
C PRO A 490 -0.53 -4.02 26.55
N ALA A 491 0.76 -4.32 26.70
CA ALA A 491 1.43 -4.43 28.00
C ALA A 491 1.99 -3.09 28.52
N THR A 492 2.31 -2.14 27.64
CA THR A 492 2.94 -0.86 28.03
C THR A 492 1.93 0.27 28.22
N ILE A 493 0.72 0.14 27.67
CA ILE A 493 -0.33 1.15 27.81
C ILE A 493 -1.16 0.93 29.06
N ASP A 494 -1.29 2.00 29.84
CA ASP A 494 -2.24 2.10 30.92
C ASP A 494 -3.24 3.24 30.70
N LEU A 495 -4.38 3.17 31.37
CA LEU A 495 -5.45 4.17 31.32
C LEU A 495 -5.59 4.75 32.72
N ASP A 496 -5.58 6.08 32.85
CA ASP A 496 -5.88 6.75 34.11
C ASP A 496 -7.32 6.44 34.55
N LEU A 497 -7.46 5.44 35.42
CA LEU A 497 -8.75 4.93 35.88
C LEU A 497 -9.47 5.95 36.76
N ASP A 498 -8.73 6.79 37.49
CA ASP A 498 -9.31 7.81 38.36
C ASP A 498 -9.88 8.96 37.55
N ALA A 499 -9.14 9.46 36.55
CA ALA A 499 -9.65 10.46 35.61
C ALA A 499 -10.86 9.93 34.83
N TYR A 500 -10.82 8.66 34.42
CA TYR A 500 -11.95 8.02 33.77
C TYR A 500 -13.18 7.87 34.69
N ALA A 501 -12.98 7.54 35.97
CA ALA A 501 -14.06 7.47 36.96
C ALA A 501 -14.68 8.85 37.22
N ARG A 502 -13.86 9.92 37.27
CA ARG A 502 -14.33 11.31 37.35
C ARG A 502 -15.16 11.70 36.12
N LEU A 503 -14.68 11.36 34.92
CA LEU A 503 -15.40 11.60 33.66
C LEU A 503 -16.76 10.88 33.63
N CYS A 504 -16.79 9.61 34.04
CA CYS A 504 -18.04 8.84 34.12
C CYS A 504 -19.02 9.46 35.12
N THR A 505 -18.53 9.89 36.28
CA THR A 505 -19.35 10.53 37.33
C THR A 505 -19.94 11.84 36.84
N HIS A 506 -19.13 12.70 36.20
CA HIS A 506 -19.56 13.99 35.66
C HIS A 506 -20.69 13.85 34.62
N HIS A 507 -20.60 12.86 33.73
CA HIS A 507 -21.61 12.62 32.68
C HIS A 507 -22.69 11.58 33.06
N GLY A 508 -22.69 11.05 34.28
CA GLY A 508 -23.66 10.05 34.75
C GLY A 508 -23.57 8.70 34.01
N TRP A 509 -22.39 8.31 33.53
CA TRP A 509 -22.14 7.01 32.90
C TRP A 509 -21.80 5.96 33.95
N LEU A 510 -22.15 4.69 33.68
CA LEU A 510 -21.77 3.57 34.54
C LEU A 510 -20.25 3.38 34.50
N ALA A 511 -19.58 3.57 35.64
CA ALA A 511 -18.19 3.23 35.82
C ALA A 511 -18.07 1.70 35.96
N GLY A 512 -17.32 1.05 35.07
CA GLY A 512 -16.79 -0.30 35.32
C GLY A 512 -17.56 -1.48 34.71
N GLN A 513 -17.12 -1.89 33.51
CA GLN A 513 -17.07 -3.30 33.13
C GLN A 513 -15.69 -3.56 32.54
N GLN A 514 -15.04 -4.67 32.91
CA GLN A 514 -13.70 -5.03 32.40
C GLN A 514 -13.66 -5.05 30.86
N ALA A 515 -14.74 -5.50 30.22
CA ALA A 515 -14.89 -5.47 28.77
C ALA A 515 -14.79 -4.06 28.15
N ARG A 516 -15.28 -3.03 28.85
CA ARG A 516 -15.24 -1.64 28.40
C ARG A 516 -13.84 -1.04 28.53
N LEU A 517 -13.14 -1.31 29.64
CA LEU A 517 -11.76 -0.87 29.81
C LEU A 517 -10.85 -1.48 28.73
N ARG A 518 -11.04 -2.76 28.38
CA ARG A 518 -10.35 -3.41 27.26
C ARG A 518 -10.59 -2.69 25.94
N LEU A 519 -11.84 -2.29 25.66
CA LEU A 519 -12.21 -1.56 24.45
C LEU A 519 -11.57 -0.16 24.38
N LEU A 520 -11.50 0.56 25.51
CA LEU A 520 -10.85 1.87 25.59
C LEU A 520 -9.33 1.78 25.44
N ARG A 521 -8.69 0.79 26.08
CA ARG A 521 -7.25 0.50 25.91
C ARG A 521 -6.93 0.13 24.46
N TRP A 522 -7.80 -0.66 23.81
CA TRP A 522 -7.68 -0.98 22.39
C TRP A 522 -7.78 0.27 21.51
N TYR A 523 -8.73 1.17 21.76
CA TYR A 523 -8.84 2.41 20.98
C TYR A 523 -7.67 3.37 21.22
N LEU A 524 -7.16 3.44 22.46
CA LEU A 524 -5.97 4.21 22.80
C LEU A 524 -4.72 3.70 22.04
N LEU A 525 -4.55 2.38 21.93
CA LEU A 525 -3.55 1.77 21.07
C LEU A 525 -3.71 2.21 19.61
N VAL A 526 -4.92 2.16 19.05
CA VAL A 526 -5.20 2.58 17.67
C VAL A 526 -4.77 4.03 17.43
N LEU A 527 -5.00 4.93 18.38
CA LEU A 527 -4.60 6.34 18.28
C LEU A 527 -3.08 6.51 18.29
N LEU A 528 -2.36 5.72 19.11
CA LEU A 528 -0.91 5.82 19.25
C LEU A 528 -0.16 5.20 18.06
N THR A 529 -0.54 4.00 17.64
CA THR A 529 0.21 3.21 16.65
C THR A 529 -0.33 3.33 15.23
N GLY A 530 -1.56 3.84 15.05
CA GLY A 530 -2.23 3.90 13.75
C GLY A 530 -2.63 2.53 13.19
N GLU A 531 -2.58 1.47 14.00
CA GLU A 531 -2.98 0.12 13.60
C GLU A 531 -4.16 -0.40 14.43
N SER A 532 -4.85 -1.44 13.95
CA SER A 532 -5.86 -2.17 14.72
C SER A 532 -5.18 -3.32 15.49
N PRO A 533 -4.99 -3.21 16.82
CA PRO A 533 -4.35 -4.26 17.60
C PRO A 533 -5.16 -5.56 17.56
N PRO A 534 -4.51 -6.72 17.74
CA PRO A 534 -5.24 -7.96 17.90
C PRO A 534 -6.22 -7.85 19.08
N PRO A 535 -7.38 -8.54 19.01
CA PRO A 535 -8.29 -8.59 20.14
C PRO A 535 -7.60 -9.20 21.35
N PRO A 536 -7.90 -8.74 22.58
CA PRO A 536 -7.39 -9.37 23.81
C PRO A 536 -7.68 -10.88 23.84
N ILE A 537 -6.80 -11.67 24.46
CA ILE A 537 -6.89 -13.15 24.49
C ILE A 537 -8.24 -13.64 25.03
N ASP A 538 -8.82 -12.90 25.96
CA ASP A 538 -10.10 -13.16 26.63
C ASP A 538 -11.29 -12.43 25.99
N ALA A 539 -11.12 -11.85 24.80
CA ALA A 539 -12.17 -11.12 24.11
C ALA A 539 -13.23 -12.07 23.54
N GLY A 540 -14.50 -11.79 23.85
CA GLY A 540 -15.64 -12.51 23.28
C GLY A 540 -15.83 -12.24 21.78
N PRO A 541 -16.66 -13.05 21.08
CA PRO A 541 -16.85 -12.98 19.63
C PRO A 541 -17.44 -11.64 19.14
N THR A 542 -18.07 -10.87 20.02
CA THR A 542 -18.68 -9.57 19.72
C THR A 542 -17.70 -8.39 19.83
N PHE A 543 -16.44 -8.60 20.21
CA PHE A 543 -15.47 -7.52 20.43
C PHE A 543 -15.26 -6.64 19.20
N ALA A 544 -15.12 -7.23 18.02
CA ALA A 544 -14.98 -6.49 16.76
C ALA A 544 -16.23 -5.63 16.46
N ALA A 545 -17.42 -6.11 16.80
CA ALA A 545 -18.65 -5.33 16.66
C ALA A 545 -18.66 -4.13 17.63
N HIS A 546 -18.19 -4.31 18.87
CA HIS A 546 -18.04 -3.22 19.83
C HIS A 546 -17.00 -2.19 19.42
N CYS A 547 -15.89 -2.59 18.78
CA CYS A 547 -14.90 -1.67 18.22
C CYS A 547 -15.51 -0.79 17.13
N ASN A 548 -16.28 -1.39 16.22
CA ASN A 548 -16.97 -0.66 15.16
C ASN A 548 -18.09 0.25 15.68
N ASP A 549 -18.81 -0.17 16.72
CA ASP A 549 -19.83 0.67 17.37
C ASP A 549 -19.19 1.83 18.14
N LEU A 550 -18.05 1.62 18.80
CA LEU A 550 -17.28 2.68 19.44
C LEU A 550 -16.86 3.74 18.43
N ARG A 551 -16.24 3.36 17.30
CA ARG A 551 -15.81 4.31 16.25
C ARG A 551 -16.96 5.19 15.74
N PHE A 552 -18.15 4.63 15.64
CA PHE A 552 -19.35 5.35 15.18
C PHE A 552 -20.03 6.19 16.27
N ARG A 553 -19.94 5.78 17.55
CA ARG A 553 -20.74 6.33 18.66
C ARG A 553 -19.93 6.75 19.88
N ILE A 554 -18.63 7.03 19.73
CA ILE A 554 -17.81 7.48 20.85
C ILE A 554 -18.28 8.88 21.30
N PRO A 555 -18.67 9.08 22.58
CA PRO A 555 -19.04 10.40 23.07
C PRO A 555 -17.86 11.38 22.94
N PRO A 556 -18.06 12.63 22.50
CA PRO A 556 -16.97 13.59 22.35
C PRO A 556 -16.09 13.75 23.61
N PRO A 557 -16.65 13.89 24.84
CA PRO A 557 -15.83 13.98 26.04
C PRO A 557 -14.95 12.75 26.30
N LEU A 558 -15.40 11.57 25.85
CA LEU A 558 -14.62 10.33 25.96
C LEU A 558 -13.51 10.28 24.91
N ARG A 559 -13.76 10.78 23.70
CA ARG A 559 -12.72 10.90 22.66
C ARG A 559 -11.64 11.89 23.09
N ASP A 560 -12.03 13.05 23.63
CA ASP A 560 -11.10 14.06 24.13
C ASP A 560 -10.24 13.52 25.28
N PHE A 561 -10.84 12.75 26.19
CA PHE A 561 -10.11 12.03 27.23
C PHE A 561 -9.08 11.06 26.62
N LEU A 562 -9.44 10.23 25.66
CA LEU A 562 -8.50 9.29 25.03
C LEU A 562 -7.38 9.99 24.26
N LEU A 563 -7.67 11.12 23.60
CA LEU A 563 -6.64 11.96 22.96
C LEU A 563 -5.68 12.57 23.99
N ALA A 564 -6.19 13.03 25.14
CA ALA A 564 -5.36 13.54 26.23
C ALA A 564 -4.48 12.43 26.84
N GLN A 565 -5.02 11.23 27.02
CA GLN A 565 -4.25 10.06 27.45
C GLN A 565 -3.16 9.70 26.43
N ALA A 566 -3.46 9.73 25.13
CA ALA A 566 -2.47 9.49 24.08
C ALA A 566 -1.32 10.51 24.14
N ARG A 567 -1.62 11.81 24.28
CA ARG A 567 -0.60 12.86 24.47
C ARG A 567 0.25 12.62 25.72
N THR A 568 -0.37 12.19 26.82
CA THR A 568 0.34 11.88 28.07
C THR A 568 1.32 10.72 27.87
N HIS A 569 0.93 9.69 27.13
CA HIS A 569 1.82 8.57 26.78
C HIS A 569 2.98 9.00 25.89
N LEU A 570 2.74 9.86 24.89
CA LEU A 570 3.83 10.40 24.08
C LEU A 570 4.81 11.23 24.94
N ALA A 571 4.30 12.11 25.80
CA ALA A 571 5.11 12.93 26.69
C ALA A 571 5.93 12.11 27.70
N ARG A 572 5.38 11.01 28.23
CA ARG A 572 6.11 10.09 29.15
C ARG A 572 7.33 9.43 28.50
N HIS A 573 7.32 9.28 27.18
CA HIS A 573 8.42 8.72 26.41
C HIS A 573 9.28 9.80 25.73
N ASP A 574 9.08 11.07 26.09
CA ASP A 574 9.81 12.23 25.53
C ASP A 574 9.65 12.35 23.99
N ILE A 575 8.43 12.07 23.50
CA ILE A 575 8.08 12.11 22.08
C ILE A 575 7.28 13.39 21.78
N ASP A 576 7.90 14.34 21.08
CA ASP A 576 7.26 15.57 20.59
C ASP A 576 6.71 15.39 19.16
N GLU A 577 5.64 14.59 19.04
CA GLU A 577 4.97 14.29 17.79
C GLU A 577 3.45 14.48 17.93
N PRO A 578 2.71 14.81 16.85
CA PRO A 578 1.25 14.85 16.91
C PRO A 578 0.66 13.45 17.15
N VAL A 579 -0.46 13.34 17.87
CA VAL A 579 -1.11 12.04 18.12
C VAL A 579 -1.48 11.34 16.82
N THR A 580 -2.11 12.08 15.91
CA THR A 580 -2.51 11.61 14.58
C THR A 580 -2.00 12.58 13.53
N TRP A 581 -1.57 12.05 12.40
CA TRP A 581 -1.20 12.81 11.22
C TRP A 581 -1.57 11.99 9.97
N GLU A 582 -1.90 12.68 8.89
CA GLU A 582 -2.01 12.07 7.56
C GLU A 582 -1.41 12.99 6.48
N PRO A 583 -0.88 12.44 5.37
CA PRO A 583 -0.31 13.22 4.30
C PRO A 583 -1.29 14.25 3.72
N PRO A 584 -0.86 15.50 3.47
CA PRO A 584 -1.66 16.50 2.78
C PRO A 584 -2.18 16.04 1.42
N VAL A 585 -3.44 16.41 1.10
CA VAL A 585 -4.12 15.99 -0.15
C VAL A 585 -3.40 16.49 -1.41
N ASN A 586 -2.76 17.67 -1.34
CA ASN A 586 -2.05 18.30 -2.45
C ASN A 586 -0.76 17.56 -2.87
N TRP A 587 -0.32 16.54 -2.11
CA TRP A 587 0.79 15.66 -2.50
C TRP A 587 0.44 14.74 -3.67
N VAL A 588 -0.87 14.55 -3.95
CA VAL A 588 -1.35 13.72 -5.06
C VAL A 588 -2.13 14.61 -6.03
N SER A 589 -1.76 14.54 -7.31
CA SER A 589 -2.37 15.31 -8.38
C SER A 589 -2.86 14.41 -9.53
N ASN A 590 -3.81 14.90 -10.32
CA ASN A 590 -4.34 14.24 -11.52
C ASN A 590 -4.92 12.84 -11.26
N VAL A 591 -5.69 12.67 -10.18
CA VAL A 591 -6.38 11.41 -9.88
C VAL A 591 -7.85 11.67 -9.55
N THR A 592 -8.74 10.95 -10.23
CA THR A 592 -10.14 10.83 -9.80
C THR A 592 -10.25 9.65 -8.85
N TRP A 593 -10.51 9.92 -7.57
CA TRP A 593 -10.60 8.88 -6.56
C TRP A 593 -11.93 8.12 -6.63
N PRO A 594 -11.93 6.79 -6.38
CA PRO A 594 -13.14 5.97 -6.45
C PRO A 594 -14.07 6.14 -5.25
N GLY A 595 -13.58 6.66 -4.12
CA GLY A 595 -14.33 6.95 -2.91
C GLY A 595 -14.43 8.45 -2.63
N PRO A 596 -15.28 8.86 -1.67
CA PRO A 596 -15.50 10.27 -1.34
C PRO A 596 -14.26 10.92 -0.70
N ASP A 597 -13.98 12.18 -1.04
CA ASP A 597 -12.98 12.99 -0.35
C ASP A 597 -13.58 13.55 0.96
N PRO A 598 -12.95 13.32 2.13
CA PRO A 598 -13.35 13.96 3.39
C PRO A 598 -13.49 15.49 3.34
N ASN A 599 -12.68 16.19 2.53
CA ASN A 599 -12.69 17.65 2.42
C ASN A 599 -13.92 18.18 1.67
N ASP A 600 -14.55 17.35 0.83
CA ASP A 600 -15.74 17.72 0.07
C ASP A 600 -17.03 17.57 0.89
N ILE A 601 -16.94 17.00 2.10
CA ILE A 601 -18.08 16.76 2.98
C ILE A 601 -18.09 17.84 4.07
N PRO A 602 -19.07 18.77 4.07
CA PRO A 602 -19.17 19.78 5.10
C PRO A 602 -19.42 19.15 6.49
N PRO A 603 -18.60 19.46 7.52
CA PRO A 603 -18.78 18.89 8.85
C PRO A 603 -20.14 19.21 9.49
N ALA A 604 -20.77 20.33 9.11
CA ALA A 604 -22.10 20.71 9.58
C ALA A 604 -23.18 19.75 9.07
N ASP A 605 -23.18 19.46 7.78
CA ASP A 605 -24.17 18.59 7.13
C ASP A 605 -24.06 17.15 7.64
N PHE A 606 -22.83 16.66 7.80
CA PHE A 606 -22.57 15.36 8.39
C PHE A 606 -23.12 15.26 9.82
N ARG A 607 -22.94 16.31 10.63
CA ARG A 607 -23.49 16.38 12.00
C ARG A 607 -25.02 16.36 12.01
N ILE A 608 -25.66 17.09 11.09
CA ILE A 608 -27.12 17.12 10.95
C ILE A 608 -27.65 15.74 10.58
N ALA A 609 -27.01 15.06 9.62
CA ALA A 609 -27.38 13.72 9.20
C ALA A 609 -27.25 12.71 10.37
N LEU A 610 -26.11 12.69 11.07
CA LEU A 610 -25.90 11.80 12.21
C LEU A 610 -26.80 12.07 13.40
N ALA A 611 -27.27 13.31 13.58
CA ALA A 611 -28.24 13.64 14.62
C ALA A 611 -29.63 13.01 14.35
N ARG A 612 -29.97 12.79 13.08
CA ARG A 612 -31.23 12.17 12.64
C ARG A 612 -31.14 10.64 12.56
N SER A 613 -29.95 10.09 12.37
CA SER A 613 -29.71 8.65 12.26
C SER A 613 -29.46 7.99 13.62
N ARG A 614 -30.23 6.94 13.93
CA ARG A 614 -30.05 6.08 15.11
C ARG A 614 -29.17 4.88 14.83
N THR A 615 -29.10 4.42 13.59
CA THR A 615 -28.29 3.27 13.15
C THR A 615 -27.28 3.71 12.09
N ILE A 616 -26.23 2.90 11.89
CA ILE A 616 -25.27 3.17 10.80
C ILE A 616 -25.96 3.05 9.44
N ASP A 617 -26.96 2.19 9.31
CA ASP A 617 -27.71 1.97 8.07
C ASP A 617 -28.55 3.21 7.69
N GLU A 618 -29.20 3.83 8.67
CA GLU A 618 -29.88 5.12 8.46
C GLU A 618 -28.89 6.21 8.04
N ALA A 619 -27.68 6.23 8.61
CA ALA A 619 -26.65 7.20 8.24
C ALA A 619 -26.15 6.95 6.81
N THR A 620 -25.97 5.69 6.40
CA THR A 620 -25.58 5.34 5.02
C THR A 620 -26.63 5.75 4.01
N ALA A 621 -27.92 5.61 4.34
CA ALA A 621 -29.01 6.04 3.47
C ALA A 621 -29.09 7.57 3.36
N SER A 622 -28.83 8.30 4.45
CA SER A 622 -28.93 9.77 4.46
C SER A 622 -27.76 10.48 3.78
N LEU A 623 -26.57 9.88 3.81
CA LEU A 623 -25.34 10.53 3.33
C LEU A 623 -24.81 9.94 2.02
N ASP A 624 -25.52 8.97 1.47
CA ASP A 624 -25.14 8.20 0.27
C ASP A 624 -23.71 7.61 0.33
N MET A 625 -23.27 7.22 1.54
CA MET A 625 -21.94 6.67 1.80
C MET A 625 -22.00 5.23 2.31
N GLY A 626 -20.95 4.44 2.07
CA GLY A 626 -20.83 3.09 2.65
C GLY A 626 -20.58 3.11 4.16
N ARG A 627 -20.91 2.03 4.88
CA ARG A 627 -20.77 1.94 6.35
C ARG A 627 -19.38 2.31 6.86
N GLU A 628 -18.34 1.83 6.18
CA GLU A 628 -16.97 2.11 6.60
C GLU A 628 -16.54 3.55 6.31
N HIS A 629 -17.01 4.18 5.23
CA HIS A 629 -16.72 5.58 4.93
C HIS A 629 -17.21 6.48 6.08
N ILE A 630 -18.43 6.22 6.59
CA ILE A 630 -18.98 6.95 7.73
C ILE A 630 -18.12 6.77 8.98
N ARG A 631 -17.67 5.54 9.28
CA ARG A 631 -16.78 5.29 10.44
C ARG A 631 -15.43 5.99 10.30
N LEU A 632 -14.84 5.96 9.10
CA LEU A 632 -13.58 6.66 8.83
C LEU A 632 -13.75 8.18 8.98
N TYR A 633 -14.86 8.74 8.50
CA TYR A 633 -15.15 10.17 8.67
C TYR A 633 -15.39 10.55 10.14
N CYS A 634 -16.04 9.68 10.93
CA CYS A 634 -16.10 9.82 12.39
C CYS A 634 -14.71 9.80 13.04
N ASP A 635 -13.82 8.89 12.61
CA ASP A 635 -12.45 8.81 13.14
C ASP A 635 -11.64 10.07 12.82
N ILE A 636 -11.81 10.67 11.63
CA ILE A 636 -11.15 11.91 11.19
C ILE A 636 -11.67 13.11 11.97
N THR A 637 -12.99 13.35 11.92
CA THR A 637 -13.60 14.61 12.41
C THR A 637 -13.96 14.59 13.89
N GLY A 638 -14.13 13.40 14.48
CA GLY A 638 -14.70 13.25 15.82
C GLY A 638 -16.20 13.45 15.93
N ILE A 639 -16.89 13.68 14.81
CA ILE A 639 -18.33 13.87 14.79
C ILE A 639 -18.98 12.50 14.88
N THR A 640 -19.69 12.24 15.98
CA THR A 640 -20.36 10.97 16.24
C THR A 640 -21.86 11.19 16.45
N THR A 641 -22.63 10.10 16.41
CA THR A 641 -24.08 10.17 16.68
C THR A 641 -24.38 10.57 18.13
N SER A 642 -25.50 11.27 18.33
CA SER A 642 -25.99 11.72 19.64
C SER A 642 -26.39 10.58 20.58
N THR A 643 -26.57 9.36 20.05
CA THR A 643 -26.91 8.18 20.84
C THR A 643 -25.62 7.46 21.28
N PRO A 644 -25.26 7.48 22.58
CA PRO A 644 -24.01 6.87 23.05
C PRO A 644 -23.99 5.36 22.78
N SER A 645 -22.79 4.84 22.49
CA SER A 645 -22.56 3.40 22.27
C SER A 645 -23.21 2.53 23.35
N THR A 646 -23.85 1.43 22.93
CA THR A 646 -24.43 0.45 23.84
C THR A 646 -23.35 -0.26 24.68
N ALA A 647 -22.11 -0.30 24.18
CA ALA A 647 -20.92 -0.80 24.88
C ALA A 647 -20.35 0.19 25.91
N ILE A 648 -20.66 1.49 25.79
CA ILE A 648 -20.20 2.59 26.67
C ILE A 648 -21.27 2.93 27.74
N GLY A 649 -22.36 2.16 27.78
CA GLY A 649 -23.28 2.11 28.90
C GLY A 649 -24.66 2.65 28.56
N LYS A 650 -25.67 1.88 28.96
CA LYS A 650 -27.01 2.42 29.22
C LYS A 650 -26.83 3.60 30.18
N LYS A 651 -27.31 4.80 29.83
CA LYS A 651 -27.54 5.87 30.83
C LYS A 651 -28.26 5.22 32.00
N ALA A 652 -27.84 5.46 33.25
CA ALA A 652 -28.51 4.91 34.42
C ALA A 652 -30.01 5.28 34.36
N HIS A 653 -30.84 4.35 33.91
CA HIS A 653 -32.29 4.50 33.92
C HIS A 653 -32.76 4.00 35.28
N PRO A 654 -33.48 4.81 36.07
CA PRO A 654 -34.08 4.32 37.30
C PRO A 654 -35.26 3.41 36.91
N GLY A 655 -35.14 2.12 37.25
CA GLY A 655 -36.25 1.16 37.19
C GLY A 655 -36.50 0.54 35.82
N LYS A 656 -35.82 -0.58 35.52
CA LYS A 656 -36.37 -1.70 34.73
C LYS A 656 -35.45 -2.92 34.86
N THR A 657 -35.63 -3.69 35.94
CA THR A 657 -35.35 -5.13 35.91
C THR A 657 -36.45 -5.76 35.06
N THR A 658 -36.12 -6.13 33.84
CA THR A 658 -37.00 -6.89 32.95
C THR A 658 -37.23 -8.30 33.50
N ARG A 659 -38.46 -8.61 33.91
CA ARG A 659 -39.06 -9.93 33.63
C ARG A 659 -39.76 -9.83 32.27
N PRO A 660 -39.60 -10.80 31.36
CA PRO A 660 -40.22 -10.76 30.04
C PRO A 660 -41.72 -11.09 30.16
N GLY A 661 -42.57 -10.23 29.59
CA GLY A 661 -43.98 -10.52 29.37
C GLY A 661 -44.97 -9.63 30.11
N LYS A 662 -45.26 -8.44 29.56
CA LYS A 662 -46.63 -7.89 29.52
C LYS A 662 -46.69 -6.65 28.61
N LYS A 663 -47.76 -6.59 27.82
CA LYS A 663 -48.06 -5.56 26.81
C LYS A 663 -48.16 -4.17 27.45
N THR A 664 -47.53 -3.18 26.85
CA THR A 664 -47.53 -1.77 27.30
C THR A 664 -48.72 -1.00 26.72
N HIS A 665 -49.52 -0.39 27.59
CA HIS A 665 -50.36 0.76 27.24
C HIS A 665 -49.55 2.07 27.40
N PRO A 666 -49.87 3.13 26.63
CA PRO A 666 -49.08 4.37 26.62
C PRO A 666 -49.36 5.22 27.87
N ALA A 667 -48.31 5.68 28.54
CA ALA A 667 -48.41 6.58 29.70
C ALA A 667 -48.30 8.05 29.27
N ALA A 668 -49.22 8.85 29.80
CA ALA A 668 -49.38 10.30 29.61
C ALA A 668 -48.21 11.14 30.21
N PRO A 669 -48.03 12.41 29.78
CA PRO A 669 -46.84 13.20 30.07
C PRO A 669 -46.98 13.94 31.41
N LYS A 670 -45.96 13.88 32.28
CA LYS A 670 -45.87 14.82 33.41
C LYS A 670 -44.45 15.35 33.61
N SER A 671 -44.35 16.67 33.41
CA SER A 671 -43.48 17.66 34.04
C SER A 671 -41.95 17.53 33.85
N ARG A 672 -41.43 18.36 32.93
CA ARG A 672 -40.01 18.70 32.78
C ARG A 672 -39.61 19.72 33.86
N ILE A 673 -38.71 19.34 34.75
CA ILE A 673 -37.77 20.28 35.39
C ILE A 673 -36.42 20.11 34.67
N ASN A 674 -35.81 21.23 34.28
CA ASN A 674 -34.59 21.30 33.46
C ASN A 674 -33.43 20.51 34.11
N ARG A 675 -32.78 19.65 33.31
CA ARG A 675 -31.74 18.69 33.74
C ARG A 675 -30.32 19.29 33.79
N THR A 676 -30.20 20.61 33.88
CA THR A 676 -28.95 21.32 33.58
C THR A 676 -28.39 22.21 34.68
N GLU A 677 -29.05 22.35 35.83
CA GLU A 677 -28.45 23.09 36.96
C GLU A 677 -27.63 22.16 37.88
N PRO A 678 -26.40 22.56 38.29
CA PRO A 678 -25.68 21.89 39.36
C PRO A 678 -26.48 22.04 40.66
N LEU A 679 -26.75 20.92 41.34
CA LEU A 679 -27.38 20.97 42.66
C LEU A 679 -26.39 21.61 43.64
N ALA A 680 -26.71 22.82 44.10
CA ALA A 680 -25.95 23.49 45.14
C ALA A 680 -25.97 22.67 46.44
N PRO A 681 -24.82 22.50 47.13
CA PRO A 681 -24.72 21.77 48.41
C PRO A 681 -25.77 22.20 49.44
N ASP A 682 -26.02 23.51 49.56
CA ASP A 682 -26.93 24.09 50.54
C ASP A 682 -28.37 23.61 50.35
N ARG A 683 -28.81 23.45 49.09
CA ARG A 683 -30.15 22.95 48.77
C ARG A 683 -30.32 21.48 49.10
N LEU A 684 -29.25 20.69 48.99
CA LEU A 684 -29.25 19.26 49.33
C LEU A 684 -29.31 19.06 50.85
N ARG A 685 -28.63 19.95 51.60
CA ARG A 685 -28.67 20.00 53.06
C ARG A 685 -30.06 20.39 53.55
N GLU A 686 -30.66 21.44 53.01
CA GLU A 686 -32.04 21.87 53.35
C GLU A 686 -33.07 20.76 53.10
N LEU A 687 -32.98 20.05 51.96
CA LEU A 687 -33.93 18.97 51.64
C LEU A 687 -33.80 17.76 52.58
N TYR A 688 -32.61 17.48 53.11
CA TYR A 688 -32.34 16.29 53.93
C TYR A 688 -32.39 16.55 55.44
N GLU A 689 -31.81 17.65 55.90
CA GLU A 689 -31.74 18.06 57.30
C GLU A 689 -33.00 18.83 57.69
N ASP A 690 -33.33 19.93 57.01
CA ASP A 690 -34.43 20.83 57.41
C ASP A 690 -35.82 20.31 57.04
N GLN A 691 -35.98 19.82 55.80
CA GLN A 691 -37.26 19.30 55.30
C GLN A 691 -37.47 17.81 55.59
N HIS A 692 -36.50 17.18 56.25
CA HIS A 692 -36.52 15.79 56.68
C HIS A 692 -36.84 14.75 55.60
N LEU A 693 -36.67 15.04 54.31
CA LEU A 693 -37.03 14.12 53.23
C LEU A 693 -36.10 12.90 53.18
N SER A 694 -36.66 11.75 52.79
CA SER A 694 -35.87 10.53 52.60
C SER A 694 -34.99 10.63 51.35
N LEU A 695 -33.85 9.91 51.34
CA LEU A 695 -32.95 9.86 50.18
C LEU A 695 -33.67 9.47 48.88
N GLN A 696 -34.72 8.64 48.97
CA GLN A 696 -35.55 8.27 47.82
C GLN A 696 -36.48 9.40 47.35
N ARG A 697 -37.02 10.20 48.28
CA ARG A 697 -37.86 11.33 47.93
C ARG A 697 -37.03 12.45 47.30
N ILE A 698 -35.84 12.73 47.82
CA ILE A 698 -34.88 13.66 47.22
C ILE A 698 -34.44 13.17 45.83
N ALA A 699 -34.23 11.86 45.65
CA ALA A 699 -33.95 11.26 44.34
C ALA A 699 -35.08 11.48 43.33
N SER A 700 -36.33 11.33 43.76
CA SER A 700 -37.50 11.58 42.90
C SER A 700 -37.68 13.05 42.54
N LEU A 701 -37.33 13.99 43.44
CA LEU A 701 -37.45 15.43 43.21
C LEU A 701 -36.34 15.97 42.28
N THR A 702 -35.14 15.41 42.38
CA THR A 702 -33.95 15.89 41.65
C THR A 702 -33.67 15.10 40.36
N GLY A 703 -34.38 14.00 40.13
CA GLY A 703 -34.15 13.10 39.00
C GLY A 703 -32.80 12.36 39.05
N ARG A 704 -32.09 12.37 40.20
CA ARG A 704 -30.82 11.67 40.43
C ARG A 704 -31.05 10.39 41.22
N GLY A 705 -30.12 9.43 41.13
CA GLY A 705 -30.21 8.19 41.90
C GLY A 705 -29.99 8.43 43.40
N ALA A 706 -30.75 7.73 44.26
CA ALA A 706 -30.55 7.75 45.71
C ALA A 706 -29.09 7.45 46.16
N PRO A 707 -28.30 6.59 45.46
CA PRO A 707 -26.88 6.41 45.77
C PRO A 707 -26.04 7.67 45.50
N THR A 708 -26.34 8.40 44.43
CA THR A 708 -25.63 9.65 44.07
C THR A 708 -25.90 10.75 45.11
N ILE A 709 -27.14 10.86 45.60
CA ILE A 709 -27.49 11.81 46.68
C ILE A 709 -26.79 11.44 47.98
N ARG A 710 -26.70 10.15 48.30
CA ARG A 710 -25.95 9.67 49.47
C ARG A 710 -24.49 10.14 49.41
N THR A 711 -23.81 9.89 48.30
CA THR A 711 -22.40 10.29 48.13
C THR A 711 -22.21 11.81 48.18
N LEU A 712 -23.17 12.59 47.68
CA LEU A 712 -23.13 14.05 47.78
C LEU A 712 -23.31 14.54 49.22
N LEU A 713 -24.26 13.98 49.98
CA LEU A 713 -24.46 14.32 51.40
C LEU A 713 -23.26 13.90 52.27
N GLU A 714 -22.66 12.73 52.01
CA GLU A 714 -21.45 12.26 52.70
C GLU A 714 -20.24 13.17 52.41
N ARG A 715 -20.07 13.61 51.16
CA ARG A 715 -18.99 14.53 50.76
C ARG A 715 -19.16 15.91 51.41
N ASP A 716 -20.39 16.37 51.54
CA ASP A 716 -20.71 17.69 52.09
C ASP A 716 -20.88 17.64 53.63
N GLY A 717 -20.43 16.57 54.29
CA GLY A 717 -20.29 16.44 55.75
C GLY A 717 -21.59 16.18 56.52
N VAL A 718 -22.68 15.76 55.86
CA VAL A 718 -24.01 15.57 56.46
C VAL A 718 -24.16 14.15 57.02
N THR A 719 -24.43 14.02 58.31
CA THR A 719 -24.64 12.70 58.97
C THR A 719 -25.95 12.04 58.54
N LEU A 720 -25.86 10.83 57.97
CA LEU A 720 -27.04 10.10 57.49
C LEU A 720 -27.82 9.47 58.65
N ARG A 721 -29.15 9.64 58.65
CA ARG A 721 -30.08 9.02 59.61
C ARG A 721 -30.00 7.48 59.53
N GLY A 722 -29.68 6.85 60.67
CA GLY A 722 -29.42 5.42 60.82
C GLY A 722 -30.59 4.50 60.47
N ARG A 723 -30.28 3.28 60.02
CA ARG A 723 -31.26 2.28 59.55
C ARG A 723 -31.93 1.56 60.73
N ARG A 724 -33.26 1.51 60.73
CA ARG A 724 -34.09 0.81 61.73
C ARG A 724 -33.73 -0.70 61.78
N THR A 725 -33.23 -1.19 62.91
CA THR A 725 -33.00 -2.62 63.21
C THR A 725 -34.33 -3.34 63.46
N LEU A 726 -34.50 -4.53 62.89
CA LEU A 726 -35.67 -5.40 63.09
C LEU A 726 -35.58 -6.10 64.46
N PRO A 727 -36.71 -6.35 65.17
CA PRO A 727 -36.69 -6.98 66.48
C PRO A 727 -36.30 -8.48 66.41
N PRO A 728 -35.52 -9.01 67.38
CA PRO A 728 -35.10 -10.41 67.38
C PRO A 728 -36.25 -11.34 67.76
N ARG A 729 -36.40 -12.43 66.99
CA ARG A 729 -37.31 -13.55 67.27
C ARG A 729 -36.47 -14.72 67.83
N PRO A 730 -36.75 -15.23 69.05
CA PRO A 730 -35.87 -16.19 69.75
C PRO A 730 -35.84 -17.61 69.13
N ASP A 731 -36.76 -17.91 68.21
CA ASP A 731 -36.90 -19.19 67.49
C ASP A 731 -35.95 -19.34 66.29
N ILE A 732 -35.26 -18.27 65.89
CA ILE A 732 -34.31 -18.27 64.75
C ILE A 732 -32.94 -17.87 65.28
N THR A 733 -32.09 -18.85 65.60
CA THR A 733 -30.71 -18.62 66.03
C THR A 733 -29.73 -18.69 64.86
N ARG A 734 -28.55 -18.08 65.04
CA ARG A 734 -27.47 -18.10 64.04
C ARG A 734 -26.97 -19.53 63.82
N GLU A 735 -26.86 -20.29 64.90
CA GLU A 735 -26.37 -21.67 64.92
C GLU A 735 -27.31 -22.59 64.14
N TRP A 736 -28.63 -22.44 64.33
CA TRP A 736 -29.63 -23.19 63.57
C TRP A 736 -29.55 -22.88 62.07
N LEU A 737 -29.55 -21.60 61.71
CA LEU A 737 -29.52 -21.19 60.31
C LEU A 737 -28.22 -21.65 59.63
N GLN A 738 -27.09 -21.61 60.34
CA GLN A 738 -25.80 -22.08 59.81
C GLN A 738 -25.75 -23.61 59.66
N GLN A 739 -26.32 -24.37 60.59
CA GLN A 739 -26.40 -25.83 60.49
C GLN A 739 -27.30 -26.24 59.32
N GLU A 740 -28.52 -25.69 59.24
CA GLU A 740 -29.50 -26.10 58.24
C GLU A 740 -29.18 -25.59 56.82
N TYR A 741 -28.74 -24.34 56.72
CA TYR A 741 -28.41 -23.73 55.43
C TYR A 741 -27.03 -24.14 54.94
N THR A 742 -25.98 -24.07 55.77
CA THR A 742 -24.59 -24.26 55.33
C THR A 742 -24.15 -25.72 55.37
N HIS A 743 -24.43 -26.46 56.46
CA HIS A 743 -24.03 -27.87 56.59
C HIS A 743 -25.01 -28.83 55.89
N ASN A 744 -26.31 -28.71 56.18
CA ASN A 744 -27.33 -29.61 55.63
C ASN A 744 -27.77 -29.23 54.20
N MET A 745 -27.21 -28.14 53.65
CA MET A 745 -27.43 -27.66 52.28
C MET A 745 -28.92 -27.50 51.90
N ARG A 746 -29.80 -27.16 52.86
CA ARG A 746 -31.24 -26.92 52.64
C ARG A 746 -31.51 -25.53 52.06
N ASP A 747 -32.64 -25.38 51.35
CA ASP A 747 -33.01 -24.10 50.73
C ASP A 747 -33.65 -23.11 51.72
N LEU A 748 -33.30 -21.82 51.61
CA LEU A 748 -33.83 -20.74 52.44
C LEU A 748 -35.34 -20.58 52.31
N THR A 749 -35.93 -20.93 51.16
CA THR A 749 -37.37 -20.83 50.95
C THR A 749 -38.14 -21.81 51.83
N ASN A 750 -37.62 -23.04 51.98
CA ASN A 750 -38.24 -24.06 52.83
C ASN A 750 -37.99 -23.78 54.31
N LEU A 751 -36.78 -23.36 54.68
CA LEU A 751 -36.46 -22.94 56.06
C LEU A 751 -37.33 -21.76 56.50
N ALA A 752 -37.60 -20.82 55.58
CA ALA A 752 -38.49 -19.70 55.84
C ALA A 752 -39.94 -20.17 56.08
N ARG A 753 -40.41 -21.13 55.28
CA ARG A 753 -41.74 -21.72 55.44
C ARG A 753 -41.88 -22.49 56.75
N GLU A 754 -40.88 -23.28 57.13
CA GLU A 754 -40.84 -24.06 58.38
C GLU A 754 -40.95 -23.17 59.62
N ARG A 755 -40.37 -21.96 59.58
CA ARG A 755 -40.38 -20.99 60.70
C ARG A 755 -41.42 -19.87 60.54
N GLY A 756 -42.31 -19.97 59.55
CA GLY A 756 -43.37 -18.98 59.30
C GLY A 756 -42.84 -17.56 59.05
N VAL A 757 -41.69 -17.42 58.37
CA VAL A 757 -41.07 -16.15 57.98
C VAL A 757 -40.97 -16.04 56.46
N THR A 758 -40.72 -14.81 55.97
CA THR A 758 -40.43 -14.62 54.54
C THR A 758 -38.96 -14.95 54.25
N GLN A 759 -38.67 -15.46 53.05
CA GLN A 759 -37.29 -15.70 52.58
C GLN A 759 -36.43 -14.42 52.69
N HIS A 760 -37.02 -13.25 52.46
CA HIS A 760 -36.36 -11.96 52.59
C HIS A 760 -35.88 -11.70 54.03
N HIS A 761 -36.69 -12.10 55.02
CA HIS A 761 -36.36 -11.97 56.44
C HIS A 761 -35.12 -12.81 56.81
N LEU A 762 -35.08 -14.09 56.42
CA LEU A 762 -33.90 -14.94 56.64
C LEU A 762 -32.66 -14.46 55.85
N THR A 763 -32.85 -13.89 54.66
CA THR A 763 -31.74 -13.32 53.86
C THR A 763 -31.12 -12.10 54.54
N LEU A 764 -31.95 -11.26 55.17
CA LEU A 764 -31.47 -10.12 55.96
C LEU A 764 -30.71 -10.58 57.21
N LEU A 765 -31.24 -11.57 57.93
CA LEU A 765 -30.59 -12.15 59.12
C LEU A 765 -29.26 -12.84 58.78
N ALA A 766 -29.22 -13.63 57.72
CA ALA A 766 -28.00 -14.27 57.24
C ALA A 766 -26.92 -13.25 56.85
N ARG A 767 -27.31 -12.14 56.21
CA ARG A 767 -26.38 -11.03 55.91
C ARG A 767 -25.90 -10.31 57.17
N SER A 768 -26.77 -10.09 58.16
CA SER A 768 -26.35 -9.47 59.43
C SER A 768 -25.49 -10.39 60.29
N TRP A 769 -25.60 -11.72 60.14
CA TRP A 769 -24.82 -12.71 60.88
C TRP A 769 -23.61 -13.27 60.11
N ASN A 770 -23.28 -12.68 58.95
CA ASN A 770 -22.20 -13.09 58.06
C ASN A 770 -22.27 -14.57 57.62
N ILE A 771 -23.47 -15.11 57.44
CA ILE A 771 -23.68 -16.42 56.83
C ILE A 771 -23.65 -16.23 55.30
N PRO A 772 -22.75 -16.90 54.56
CA PRO A 772 -22.57 -16.67 53.13
C PRO A 772 -23.81 -17.12 52.34
N ILE A 773 -24.45 -16.17 51.65
CA ILE A 773 -25.60 -16.47 50.78
C ILE A 773 -25.12 -17.14 49.50
N ARG A 774 -25.54 -18.39 49.27
CA ARG A 774 -25.28 -19.13 48.04
C ARG A 774 -25.83 -18.39 46.81
N PRO A 775 -25.08 -18.30 45.71
CA PRO A 775 -25.56 -17.72 44.47
C PRO A 775 -26.77 -18.51 43.91
N PRO A 776 -27.72 -17.84 43.22
CA PRO A 776 -28.87 -18.52 42.64
C PRO A 776 -28.42 -19.45 41.50
N GLY A 777 -28.53 -20.76 41.74
CA GLY A 777 -28.24 -21.83 40.78
C GLY A 777 -27.16 -22.79 41.28
N GLY A 778 -27.48 -24.09 41.31
CA GLY A 778 -26.44 -25.13 41.39
C GLY A 778 -26.80 -26.38 42.18
N HIS A 779 -26.57 -26.37 43.50
CA HIS A 779 -26.54 -27.59 44.30
C HIS A 779 -27.17 -27.35 45.68
N TYR A 780 -28.38 -27.87 45.88
CA TYR A 780 -29.02 -28.00 47.19
C TYR A 780 -29.59 -29.40 47.32
N ASN A 781 -29.73 -29.89 48.54
CA ASN A 781 -30.34 -31.20 48.77
C ASN A 781 -31.84 -31.11 48.47
N ALA A 782 -32.25 -31.56 47.28
CA ALA A 782 -33.63 -31.45 46.84
C ALA A 782 -34.60 -32.25 47.70
N ILE A 783 -34.12 -33.28 48.40
CA ILE A 783 -34.90 -34.11 49.33
C ILE A 783 -34.64 -33.80 50.79
N GLY A 784 -33.84 -32.78 51.12
CA GLY A 784 -33.48 -32.41 52.50
C GLY A 784 -34.65 -31.88 53.34
N HIS A 785 -35.87 -31.92 52.82
CA HIS A 785 -37.11 -31.61 53.53
C HIS A 785 -37.90 -32.88 53.93
N LEU A 786 -37.47 -34.07 53.49
CA LEU A 786 -38.12 -35.34 53.79
C LEU A 786 -37.53 -35.95 55.07
N ASN A 787 -38.40 -36.45 55.95
CA ASN A 787 -38.01 -37.23 57.12
C ASN A 787 -37.73 -38.68 56.72
N LEU A 788 -36.48 -38.96 56.35
CA LEU A 788 -36.06 -40.30 55.95
C LEU A 788 -35.82 -41.19 57.18
N ARG A 789 -36.18 -42.48 57.07
CA ARG A 789 -36.02 -43.47 58.15
C ARG A 789 -34.56 -43.85 58.41
N ARG A 790 -33.68 -43.63 57.44
CA ARG A 790 -32.24 -43.93 57.49
C ARG A 790 -31.43 -42.80 56.83
N PRO A 791 -30.17 -42.60 57.23
CA PRO A 791 -29.29 -41.66 56.55
C PRO A 791 -29.02 -42.11 55.10
N LEU A 792 -28.95 -41.14 54.19
CA LEU A 792 -28.69 -41.39 52.77
C LEU A 792 -27.34 -42.07 52.58
N SER A 793 -27.29 -43.07 51.69
CA SER A 793 -26.04 -43.67 51.23
C SER A 793 -25.17 -42.64 50.50
N GLU A 794 -23.87 -42.92 50.43
CA GLU A 794 -22.93 -42.03 49.77
C GLU A 794 -23.23 -41.88 48.27
N ASP A 795 -23.73 -42.92 47.63
CA ASP A 795 -24.12 -42.90 46.22
C ASP A 795 -25.41 -42.11 46.00
N MET A 796 -26.39 -42.20 46.90
CA MET A 796 -27.63 -41.42 46.81
C MET A 796 -27.37 -39.92 47.04
N ARG A 797 -26.44 -39.55 47.93
CA ARG A 797 -26.03 -38.15 48.15
C ARG A 797 -25.52 -37.46 46.89
N LYS A 798 -24.84 -38.19 45.99
CA LYS A 798 -24.32 -37.64 44.72
C LYS A 798 -25.45 -37.28 43.74
N VAL A 799 -26.61 -37.92 43.85
CA VAL A 799 -27.73 -37.78 42.90
C VAL A 799 -28.74 -36.72 43.35
N VAL A 800 -28.89 -36.50 44.66
CA VAL A 800 -29.94 -35.64 45.23
C VAL A 800 -29.60 -34.15 45.30
N MET A 801 -28.40 -33.78 44.89
CA MET A 801 -27.88 -32.39 44.87
C MET A 801 -28.26 -31.62 43.59
N ASP A 802 -29.44 -31.90 43.04
CA ASP A 802 -30.01 -31.30 41.84
C ASP A 802 -31.52 -31.07 42.05
N ALA A 803 -32.05 -29.94 41.59
CA ALA A 803 -33.46 -29.57 41.65
C ALA A 803 -34.42 -30.61 41.03
N TYR A 804 -33.94 -31.45 40.11
CA TYR A 804 -34.73 -32.50 39.44
C TYR A 804 -34.51 -33.91 40.02
N ALA A 805 -33.91 -34.04 41.20
CA ALA A 805 -33.54 -35.33 41.80
C ALA A 805 -34.71 -36.31 41.91
N LEU A 806 -35.86 -35.88 42.46
CA LEU A 806 -37.03 -36.75 42.63
C LEU A 806 -37.59 -37.26 41.30
N ASP A 807 -37.65 -36.41 40.27
CA ASP A 807 -38.12 -36.81 38.94
C ASP A 807 -37.17 -37.82 38.27
N ARG A 808 -35.87 -37.69 38.52
CA ARG A 808 -34.85 -38.63 38.02
C ARG A 808 -34.89 -39.96 38.76
N LEU A 809 -35.10 -39.95 40.08
CA LEU A 809 -35.29 -41.16 40.88
C LEU A 809 -36.56 -41.91 40.46
N ARG A 810 -37.68 -41.19 40.20
CA ARG A 810 -38.89 -41.80 39.62
C ARG A 810 -38.60 -42.41 38.26
N ALA A 811 -37.89 -41.70 37.38
CA ALA A 811 -37.63 -42.20 36.04
C ALA A 811 -36.79 -43.48 36.02
N ILE A 812 -35.83 -43.65 36.95
CA ILE A 812 -34.97 -44.85 36.98
C ILE A 812 -35.63 -46.05 37.68
N THR A 813 -36.49 -45.84 38.69
CA THR A 813 -37.20 -46.93 39.39
C THR A 813 -38.24 -47.65 38.55
N HIS A 814 -38.78 -47.00 37.51
CA HIS A 814 -39.78 -47.59 36.61
C HIS A 814 -39.18 -48.28 35.37
N VAL A 815 -37.84 -48.34 35.24
CA VAL A 815 -37.18 -48.97 34.08
C VAL A 815 -37.14 -50.51 34.16
N PRO A 816 -36.83 -51.13 35.32
CA PRO A 816 -36.80 -52.59 35.44
C PRO A 816 -38.11 -53.28 35.04
N GLY A 817 -38.02 -54.45 34.41
CA GLY A 817 -39.17 -55.27 34.01
C GLY A 817 -39.69 -55.00 32.60
N HIS A 818 -39.25 -53.94 31.93
CA HIS A 818 -39.60 -53.66 30.54
C HIS A 818 -38.63 -54.29 29.53
N PRO A 819 -39.09 -54.72 28.34
CA PRO A 819 -38.24 -55.37 27.35
C PRO A 819 -37.22 -54.43 26.70
N THR A 820 -37.50 -53.12 26.66
CA THR A 820 -36.60 -52.08 26.14
C THR A 820 -36.87 -50.73 26.82
N PHE A 821 -35.90 -49.81 26.79
CA PHE A 821 -36.10 -48.41 27.24
C PHE A 821 -37.23 -47.71 26.48
N ALA A 822 -37.46 -48.06 25.21
CA ALA A 822 -38.56 -47.52 24.42
C ALA A 822 -39.94 -48.03 24.88
N ALA A 823 -40.01 -49.21 25.50
CA ALA A 823 -41.22 -49.71 26.14
C ALA A 823 -41.45 -49.04 27.51
N ALA A 824 -40.40 -48.92 28.32
CA ALA A 824 -40.47 -48.20 29.61
C ALA A 824 -40.86 -46.73 29.43
N ALA A 825 -40.31 -46.06 28.41
CA ALA A 825 -40.64 -44.67 28.11
C ALA A 825 -42.13 -44.51 27.74
N ARG A 826 -42.68 -45.40 26.91
CA ARG A 826 -44.10 -45.35 26.51
C ARG A 826 -45.07 -45.55 27.67
N HIS A 827 -44.70 -46.35 28.68
CA HIS A 827 -45.58 -46.65 29.81
C HIS A 827 -45.53 -45.62 30.94
N HIS A 828 -44.34 -45.11 31.28
CA HIS A 828 -44.15 -44.33 32.53
C HIS A 828 -43.47 -42.97 32.36
N PHE A 829 -43.08 -42.59 31.12
CA PHE A 829 -42.32 -41.36 30.88
C PHE A 829 -42.95 -40.50 29.76
N THR A 830 -43.35 -39.28 30.08
CA THR A 830 -43.97 -38.34 29.12
C THR A 830 -43.01 -37.73 28.08
N GLY A 831 -41.80 -38.26 27.95
CA GLY A 831 -40.76 -37.79 27.02
C GLY A 831 -40.23 -38.89 26.08
N THR A 832 -39.24 -38.54 25.25
CA THR A 832 -38.68 -39.48 24.25
C THR A 832 -37.77 -40.54 24.89
N ASP A 833 -37.65 -41.73 24.25
CA ASP A 833 -36.72 -42.81 24.64
C ASP A 833 -35.29 -42.28 24.85
N ARG A 834 -34.84 -41.39 23.96
CA ARG A 834 -33.53 -40.73 24.06
C ARG A 834 -33.36 -39.91 25.34
N ALA A 835 -34.41 -39.21 25.77
CA ALA A 835 -34.37 -38.40 26.99
C ALA A 835 -34.35 -39.27 28.26
N LEU A 836 -35.09 -40.39 28.28
CA LEU A 836 -35.06 -41.35 29.38
C LEU A 836 -33.68 -42.00 29.52
N ARG A 837 -33.09 -42.46 28.41
CA ARG A 837 -31.73 -43.02 28.39
C ARG A 837 -30.67 -42.03 28.88
N GLN A 838 -30.74 -40.78 28.44
CA GLN A 838 -29.81 -39.73 28.89
C GLN A 838 -29.92 -39.46 30.39
N ARG A 839 -31.13 -39.50 30.97
CA ARG A 839 -31.33 -39.36 32.42
C ARG A 839 -30.72 -40.52 33.20
N VAL A 840 -30.92 -41.76 32.75
CA VAL A 840 -30.33 -42.94 33.39
C VAL A 840 -28.80 -42.91 33.31
N ILE A 841 -28.23 -42.59 32.14
CA ILE A 841 -26.78 -42.44 31.96
C ILE A 841 -26.21 -41.35 32.88
N HIS A 842 -26.94 -40.25 33.08
CA HIS A 842 -26.49 -39.17 33.96
C HIS A 842 -26.43 -39.61 35.43
N ILE A 843 -27.41 -40.40 35.89
CA ILE A 843 -27.42 -40.97 37.25
C ILE A 843 -26.27 -41.98 37.40
N GLU A 844 -26.13 -42.91 36.46
CA GLU A 844 -25.06 -43.92 36.47
C GLU A 844 -23.66 -43.27 36.44
N LYS A 845 -23.50 -42.16 35.71
CA LYS A 845 -22.26 -41.38 35.70
C LYS A 845 -22.01 -40.66 37.02
N ALA A 846 -23.05 -40.21 37.71
CA ALA A 846 -22.93 -39.53 39.00
C ALA A 846 -22.57 -40.51 40.14
N VAL A 847 -23.12 -41.73 40.12
CA VAL A 847 -22.79 -42.77 41.12
C VAL A 847 -21.54 -43.57 40.78
N GLY A 848 -21.15 -43.62 39.50
CA GLY A 848 -19.92 -44.27 39.03
C GLY A 848 -20.06 -45.77 38.75
N PHE A 849 -21.29 -46.30 38.70
CA PHE A 849 -21.58 -47.70 38.35
C PHE A 849 -22.88 -47.81 37.56
N GLN A 850 -23.06 -48.93 36.85
CA GLN A 850 -24.24 -49.20 36.06
C GLN A 850 -25.37 -49.74 36.95
N ILE A 851 -26.52 -49.07 36.95
CA ILE A 851 -27.68 -49.42 37.80
C ILE A 851 -28.59 -50.40 37.05
N ILE A 852 -28.76 -50.23 35.74
CA ILE A 852 -29.61 -51.09 34.89
C ILE A 852 -28.73 -51.91 33.95
N ASP A 853 -28.81 -53.24 34.05
CA ASP A 853 -28.21 -54.13 33.06
C ASP A 853 -29.00 -54.05 31.74
N ARG A 854 -28.33 -53.58 30.69
CA ARG A 854 -28.91 -53.38 29.36
C ARG A 854 -28.85 -54.63 28.49
N THR A 855 -28.14 -55.67 28.95
CA THR A 855 -27.98 -56.95 28.24
C THR A 855 -29.06 -57.96 28.64
N ALA A 856 -29.63 -57.81 29.84
CA ALA A 856 -30.78 -58.58 30.31
C ALA A 856 -32.07 -58.24 29.54
N LYS A 857 -32.87 -59.27 29.21
CA LYS A 857 -34.21 -59.14 28.65
C LYS A 857 -35.21 -59.93 29.50
N PRO A 858 -36.17 -59.29 30.20
CA PRO A 858 -36.39 -57.84 30.29
C PRO A 858 -35.27 -57.12 31.07
N LEU A 859 -35.21 -55.78 30.95
CA LEU A 859 -34.21 -54.95 31.63
C LEU A 859 -34.26 -55.23 33.15
N ALA A 860 -33.12 -55.55 33.73
CA ALA A 860 -32.99 -55.88 35.14
C ALA A 860 -31.98 -54.96 35.82
N PRO A 861 -32.14 -54.66 37.12
CA PRO A 861 -31.11 -53.96 37.86
C PRO A 861 -29.88 -54.85 38.08
N THR A 862 -28.70 -54.24 38.10
CA THR A 862 -27.48 -54.93 38.55
C THR A 862 -27.56 -55.19 40.06
N GLN A 863 -26.69 -56.04 40.62
CA GLN A 863 -26.69 -56.34 42.06
C GLN A 863 -26.57 -55.06 42.93
N ARG A 864 -25.64 -54.16 42.58
CA ARG A 864 -25.53 -52.83 43.23
C ARG A 864 -26.68 -51.88 42.84
N GLY A 865 -27.25 -52.06 41.65
CA GLY A 865 -28.43 -51.32 41.19
C GLY A 865 -29.68 -51.63 42.02
N GLN A 866 -29.86 -52.86 42.50
CA GLN A 866 -31.00 -53.24 43.35
C GLN A 866 -31.02 -52.47 44.67
N GLU A 867 -29.86 -52.38 45.34
CA GLU A 867 -29.72 -51.62 46.60
C GLU A 867 -30.03 -50.14 46.39
N PHE A 868 -29.51 -49.56 45.30
CA PHE A 868 -29.76 -48.17 44.93
C PHE A 868 -31.24 -47.90 44.60
N LEU A 869 -31.90 -48.80 43.86
CA LEU A 869 -33.32 -48.67 43.52
C LEU A 869 -34.23 -48.84 44.75
N HIS A 870 -33.84 -49.69 45.70
CA HIS A 870 -34.57 -49.86 46.95
C HIS A 870 -34.52 -48.59 47.82
N GLU A 871 -33.34 -48.00 47.98
CA GLU A 871 -33.20 -46.70 48.66
C GLU A 871 -33.95 -45.58 47.92
N ALA A 872 -33.91 -45.57 46.58
CA ALA A 872 -34.68 -44.62 45.78
C ALA A 872 -36.19 -44.76 46.00
N ALA A 873 -36.72 -45.98 46.09
CA ALA A 873 -38.13 -46.24 46.33
C ALA A 873 -38.59 -45.72 47.70
N GLU A 874 -37.81 -45.94 48.76
CA GLU A 874 -38.13 -45.42 50.10
C GLU A 874 -38.15 -43.88 50.14
N ILE A 875 -37.23 -43.23 49.43
CA ILE A 875 -37.20 -41.77 49.32
C ILE A 875 -38.45 -41.26 48.58
N LEU A 876 -38.88 -41.96 47.53
CA LEU A 876 -40.08 -41.61 46.78
C LEU A 876 -41.35 -41.78 47.62
N GLU A 877 -41.45 -42.84 48.43
CA GLU A 877 -42.56 -43.01 49.38
C GLU A 877 -42.61 -41.90 50.42
N ALA A 878 -41.46 -41.49 50.98
CA ALA A 878 -41.38 -40.37 51.90
C ALA A 878 -41.79 -39.05 51.22
N ALA A 879 -41.45 -38.87 49.94
CA ALA A 879 -41.82 -37.70 49.15
C ALA A 879 -43.32 -37.66 48.83
N ASP A 880 -43.94 -38.80 48.55
CA ASP A 880 -45.38 -38.86 48.26
C ASP A 880 -46.22 -38.65 49.53
N LYS A 881 -45.79 -39.16 50.69
CA LYS A 881 -46.41 -38.85 52.00
C LYS A 881 -46.34 -37.37 52.38
N PHE A 882 -45.32 -36.65 51.91
CA PHE A 882 -45.18 -35.22 52.16
C PHE A 882 -46.06 -34.35 51.23
N LYS A 883 -46.61 -34.91 50.14
CA LYS A 883 -47.49 -34.21 49.19
C LYS A 883 -48.97 -34.24 49.58
N GLU A 884 -49.41 -35.15 50.45
CA GLU A 884 -50.77 -35.14 51.01
C GLU A 884 -50.85 -34.13 52.17
N PRO A 885 -51.78 -33.15 52.15
CA PRO A 885 -51.98 -32.28 53.30
C PRO A 885 -52.59 -33.08 54.47
N PRO A 886 -52.21 -32.82 55.73
CA PRO A 886 -52.85 -33.46 56.87
C PRO A 886 -54.33 -33.08 56.89
N GLY A 887 -55.19 -34.08 56.67
CA GLY A 887 -56.63 -33.94 56.72
C GLY A 887 -57.11 -33.45 58.08
N HIS A 888 -58.07 -32.53 58.05
CA HIS A 888 -58.95 -32.20 59.16
C HIS A 888 -59.49 -33.49 59.82
N GLN A 889 -59.04 -33.77 61.05
CA GLN A 889 -59.89 -34.46 62.02
C GLN A 889 -60.76 -33.40 62.70
N ALA A 890 -62.05 -33.40 62.37
CA ALA A 890 -63.08 -32.75 63.18
C ALA A 890 -64.01 -33.86 63.70
N HIS A 891 -64.13 -33.93 65.02
CA HIS A 891 -65.14 -34.74 65.69
C HIS A 891 -66.55 -34.14 65.52
N HIS A 892 -67.53 -35.04 65.40
CA HIS A 892 -68.89 -35.06 65.99
C HIS A 892 -70.13 -35.03 65.08
N SER A 893 -71.00 -36.02 65.40
CA SER A 893 -72.45 -36.15 65.20
C SER A 893 -72.87 -36.61 63.79
N THR A 894 -73.52 -37.77 63.58
CA THR A 894 -74.38 -38.64 64.40
C THR A 894 -74.12 -40.11 64.11
#